data_AF-A0A2G6FZ48-F1
#
_entry.id   AF-A0A2G6FZ48-F1
#
_cell.length_a   1.000
_cell.length_b   1.000
_cell.length_c   1.000
_cell.angle_alpha   90.00
_cell.angle_beta   90.00
_cell.angle_gamma   90.00
#
_symmetry.space_group_name_H-M   'P 1'
#
loop_
_entity.id
_entity.type
_entity.pdbx_description
1 polymer ?
#
loop_
_entity_poly.entity_id
_entity_poly.type
_entity_poly.pdbx_seq_one_letter_code
_entity_poly.pdbx_strand_id
1 'polypeptide(L)'
;MNGPGKHHDPTALRVTGTVSSIIFQSAETGFCVLKVQPENGGGVVTVVGTAPDTQPGMRLEAEGRWVTDPRFGRQLQARHLVLRPPATLEGIRRYLGSGLVPGIGPGFAERLVDAFGEQVFAVIENEPERLKEVPGIGPGRLRRILDAWSEQRGVREVMVFLQGHGVGTGLATRIFQRYGAQSLDLVRENPYRLADEMRGVGFRSADRIARNLGLAADHPARLQAGLRHAMSELERQGHTAAARTELLERAAELLELPAAKLEPSLAESLTAQHLVALEGDGDLVALPDLNRAEQELARDLVALARDGGGWGASDPRKALAWVQQKTGLELAEGQRRAVALALRHRLLVITGGPGVGKTTLLNGILAIHQAKGRRVVACAPTGRAAKRLGESTGLEARTIHRLLDFNPGTGGFRHDRENPLTGDLFVVDEFSMVDTRLAWQLVRALPAGAGLLLVGDGDQLPSVGPGRVLGDIIDSGRLPVARLDTVFRQAARSAIITNAHRINRGLLPRAHTGGGGKLEDFYFIERDDPEAMAALLVDLAARRLPARLGVDGLRDIQILTPMKRGLLGSGHLNAMLQQALNPTGPTLERQGVSWRVGDKVMQTVNDYDKDVFNGDIGFLEAVDTDAGTLAVRFGERSVLYEAQDLERLVPSYAISIHKSQGSEFPVVMIPVHTQHYMLLQRNLLYTGVTRGRKLVILLGSRKAVQMAVERADSRRRVTGLPRYLGRGVS
;
A
#
# COMPACT_ATOMS: atom_id res chain seq x y z
N MET A 1 -38.76 40.78 -29.76
CA MET A 1 -38.21 41.59 -30.86
C MET A 1 -36.77 41.16 -31.10
N ASN A 2 -36.54 40.54 -32.25
CA ASN A 2 -35.29 40.16 -32.93
C ASN A 2 -33.98 40.24 -32.14
N GLY A 3 -33.43 39.07 -31.79
CA GLY A 3 -32.06 38.92 -31.34
C GLY A 3 -31.04 39.30 -32.44
N PRO A 4 -29.80 39.62 -32.05
CA PRO A 4 -28.80 40.19 -32.95
C PRO A 4 -28.50 39.20 -34.07
N GLY A 5 -28.59 39.71 -35.30
CA GLY A 5 -28.47 38.92 -36.52
C GLY A 5 -27.19 38.09 -36.54
N LYS A 6 -27.34 36.81 -36.91
CA LYS A 6 -26.26 36.04 -37.51
C LYS A 6 -25.81 36.83 -38.73
N HIS A 7 -24.69 37.54 -38.62
CA HIS A 7 -23.96 38.01 -39.79
C HIS A 7 -23.54 36.78 -40.59
N HIS A 8 -24.39 36.33 -41.52
CA HIS A 8 -23.95 35.49 -42.61
C HIS A 8 -23.07 36.38 -43.49
N ASP A 9 -21.76 36.24 -43.30
CA ASP A 9 -20.77 36.70 -44.27
C ASP A 9 -20.99 35.84 -45.54
N PRO A 10 -21.46 36.41 -46.67
CA PRO A 10 -21.79 35.64 -47.88
C PRO A 10 -20.55 35.05 -48.58
N THR A 11 -19.38 35.16 -47.94
CA THR A 11 -18.10 34.60 -48.38
C THR A 11 -17.52 33.52 -47.45
N ALA A 12 -18.18 33.18 -46.34
CA ALA A 12 -17.71 32.15 -45.41
C ALA A 12 -17.88 30.75 -46.03
N LEU A 13 -16.75 30.09 -46.30
CA LEU A 13 -16.71 28.77 -46.91
C LEU A 13 -16.49 27.72 -45.82
N ARG A 14 -17.32 26.68 -45.83
CA ARG A 14 -17.23 25.53 -44.92
C ARG A 14 -16.48 24.39 -45.58
N VAL A 15 -15.59 23.77 -44.81
CA VAL A 15 -14.90 22.54 -45.18
C VAL A 15 -15.20 21.50 -44.10
N THR A 16 -15.82 20.40 -44.51
CA THR A 16 -15.95 19.18 -43.70
C THR A 16 -15.09 18.09 -44.32
N GLY A 17 -14.32 17.38 -43.50
CA GLY A 17 -13.35 16.41 -43.99
C GLY A 17 -12.59 15.70 -42.90
N THR A 18 -11.74 14.77 -43.28
CA THR A 18 -10.89 14.02 -42.36
C THR A 18 -9.48 14.59 -42.39
N VAL A 19 -8.86 14.80 -41.22
CA VAL A 19 -7.46 15.25 -41.13
C VAL A 19 -6.56 14.14 -41.70
N SER A 20 -5.91 14.39 -42.83
CA SER A 20 -5.04 13.41 -43.49
C SER A 20 -3.61 13.46 -42.94
N SER A 21 -3.10 14.64 -42.61
CA SER A 21 -1.79 14.81 -41.95
C SER A 21 -1.68 16.16 -41.25
N ILE A 22 -0.76 16.26 -40.29
CA ILE A 22 -0.44 17.49 -39.56
C ILE A 22 0.85 18.06 -40.12
N ILE A 23 0.81 19.28 -40.64
CA ILE A 23 2.01 19.98 -41.13
C ILE A 23 2.75 20.62 -39.95
N PHE A 24 1.99 21.20 -39.02
CA PHE A 24 2.53 21.86 -37.84
C PHE A 24 1.47 21.97 -36.73
N GLN A 25 1.87 21.79 -35.47
CA GLN A 25 1.01 22.02 -34.31
C GLN A 25 1.84 22.54 -33.13
N SER A 26 1.35 23.59 -32.47
CA SER A 26 1.91 24.12 -31.23
C SER A 26 1.16 23.56 -30.01
N ALA A 27 1.89 22.92 -29.10
CA ALA A 27 1.33 22.38 -27.86
C ALA A 27 0.94 23.48 -26.85
N GLU A 28 1.58 24.65 -26.89
CA GLU A 28 1.31 25.76 -25.96
C GLU A 28 0.12 26.63 -26.38
N THR A 29 -0.10 26.82 -27.68
CA THR A 29 -1.09 27.78 -28.20
C THR A 29 -2.28 27.13 -28.91
N GLY A 30 -2.21 25.82 -29.18
CA GLY A 30 -3.21 25.10 -29.96
C GLY A 30 -3.21 25.46 -31.45
N PHE A 31 -2.30 26.31 -31.91
CA PHE A 31 -2.18 26.68 -33.33
C PHE A 31 -1.83 25.46 -34.17
N CYS A 32 -2.59 25.20 -35.24
CA CYS A 32 -2.41 24.05 -36.10
C CYS A 32 -2.52 24.37 -37.59
N VAL A 33 -1.72 23.65 -38.39
CA VAL A 33 -1.75 23.64 -39.85
C VAL A 33 -1.97 22.19 -40.28
N LEU A 34 -3.14 21.93 -40.86
CA LEU A 34 -3.66 20.58 -41.11
C LEU A 34 -3.86 20.37 -42.60
N LYS A 35 -3.54 19.18 -43.10
CA LYS A 35 -4.04 18.67 -44.38
C LYS A 35 -5.35 17.94 -44.11
N VAL A 36 -6.39 18.29 -44.85
CA VAL A 36 -7.74 17.74 -44.69
C VAL A 36 -8.18 17.20 -46.04
N GLN A 37 -8.71 15.98 -46.04
CA GLN A 37 -9.38 15.37 -47.18
C GLN A 37 -10.87 15.71 -47.10
N PRO A 38 -11.41 16.58 -47.98
CA PRO A 38 -12.82 16.96 -47.95
C PRO A 38 -13.76 15.76 -48.22
N GLU A 39 -14.90 15.71 -47.53
CA GLU A 39 -15.92 14.66 -47.72
C GLU A 39 -16.59 14.73 -49.10
N ASN A 40 -16.59 15.90 -49.74
CA ASN A 40 -17.18 16.11 -51.07
C ASN A 40 -16.29 15.64 -52.23
N GLY A 41 -15.24 14.85 -51.96
CA GLY A 41 -14.40 14.22 -52.99
C GLY A 41 -13.39 15.16 -53.67
N GLY A 42 -13.16 16.35 -53.13
CA GLY A 42 -12.14 17.28 -53.63
C GLY A 42 -10.71 16.86 -53.27
N GLY A 43 -9.70 17.48 -53.91
CA GLY A 43 -8.29 17.28 -53.54
C GLY A 43 -7.97 17.75 -52.13
N VAL A 44 -6.88 17.23 -51.53
CA VAL A 44 -6.46 17.57 -50.16
C VAL A 44 -6.29 19.08 -49.99
N VAL A 45 -6.92 19.64 -48.96
CA VAL A 45 -6.89 21.06 -48.64
C VAL A 45 -6.04 21.34 -47.40
N THR A 46 -5.36 22.49 -47.36
CA THR A 46 -4.68 22.96 -46.13
C THR A 46 -5.64 23.82 -45.31
N VAL A 47 -5.82 23.52 -44.03
CA VAL A 47 -6.62 24.29 -43.06
C VAL A 47 -5.71 24.81 -41.95
N VAL A 48 -5.80 26.10 -41.64
CA VAL A 48 -5.02 26.76 -40.58
C VAL A 48 -5.98 27.31 -39.53
N GLY A 49 -5.77 26.97 -38.26
CA GLY A 49 -6.66 27.36 -37.16
C GLY A 49 -6.06 27.12 -35.79
N THR A 50 -6.92 27.07 -34.76
CA THR A 50 -6.53 26.75 -33.38
C THR A 50 -7.44 25.64 -32.86
N ALA A 51 -6.86 24.51 -32.43
CA ALA A 51 -7.57 23.40 -31.81
C ALA A 51 -6.71 22.67 -30.76
N PRO A 52 -7.31 22.21 -29.64
CA PRO A 52 -6.63 21.34 -28.70
C PRO A 52 -6.49 19.92 -29.29
N ASP A 53 -5.30 19.32 -29.18
CA ASP A 53 -4.95 17.94 -29.55
C ASP A 53 -5.52 17.42 -30.88
N THR A 54 -4.87 17.75 -31.99
CA THR A 54 -5.21 17.21 -33.31
C THR A 54 -4.45 15.92 -33.61
N GLN A 55 -5.12 14.92 -34.18
CA GLN A 55 -4.50 13.70 -34.71
C GLN A 55 -4.98 13.43 -36.15
N PRO A 56 -4.14 12.82 -37.02
CA PRO A 56 -4.61 12.31 -38.30
C PRO A 56 -5.76 11.32 -38.10
N GLY A 57 -6.80 11.41 -38.92
CA GLY A 57 -8.01 10.60 -38.85
C GLY A 57 -9.20 11.26 -38.15
N MET A 58 -9.02 12.39 -37.46
CA MET A 58 -10.15 13.12 -36.85
C MET A 58 -11.07 13.75 -37.89
N ARG A 59 -12.38 13.79 -37.61
CA ARG A 59 -13.35 14.54 -38.43
C ARG A 59 -13.26 16.02 -38.06
N LEU A 60 -13.05 16.86 -39.07
CA LEU A 60 -12.88 18.29 -38.95
C LEU A 60 -14.04 19.01 -39.64
N GLU A 61 -14.65 19.95 -38.92
CA GLU A 61 -15.57 20.94 -39.47
C GLU A 61 -14.94 22.33 -39.27
N ALA A 62 -14.56 22.99 -40.36
CA ALA A 62 -13.97 24.31 -40.33
C ALA A 62 -14.77 25.32 -41.16
N GLU A 63 -14.96 26.51 -40.60
CA GLU A 63 -15.60 27.64 -41.28
C GLU A 63 -14.62 28.82 -41.31
N GLY A 64 -14.37 29.36 -42.50
CA GLY A 64 -13.35 30.37 -42.69
C GLY A 64 -13.27 30.94 -44.10
N ARG A 65 -12.14 31.57 -44.41
CA ARG A 65 -11.86 32.19 -45.71
C ARG A 65 -10.64 31.56 -46.37
N TRP A 66 -10.68 31.42 -47.69
CA TRP A 66 -9.49 31.01 -48.45
C TRP A 66 -8.51 32.17 -48.55
N VAL A 67 -7.24 31.87 -48.28
CA VAL A 67 -6.12 32.79 -48.43
C VAL A 67 -5.05 32.05 -49.23
N THR A 68 -4.41 32.75 -50.17
CA THR A 68 -3.26 32.21 -50.91
C THR A 68 -2.00 32.76 -50.27
N ASP A 69 -1.25 31.88 -49.59
CA ASP A 69 0.06 32.24 -49.03
C ASP A 69 1.14 32.16 -50.12
N PRO A 70 2.04 33.17 -50.24
CA PRO A 70 3.08 33.20 -51.27
C PRO A 70 4.07 32.01 -51.21
N ARG A 71 4.23 31.37 -50.05
CA ARG A 71 5.16 30.26 -49.80
C ARG A 71 4.46 28.91 -49.72
N PHE A 72 3.23 28.85 -49.22
CA PHE A 72 2.53 27.59 -48.93
C PHE A 72 1.28 27.33 -49.79
N GLY A 73 0.96 28.26 -50.71
CA GLY A 73 -0.15 28.13 -51.63
C GLY A 73 -1.51 28.37 -50.98
N ARG A 74 -2.56 27.81 -51.58
CA ARG A 74 -3.96 28.05 -51.18
C ARG A 74 -4.31 27.29 -49.90
N GLN A 75 -4.75 28.02 -48.87
CA GLN A 75 -5.11 27.48 -47.55
C GLN A 75 -6.40 28.13 -47.01
N LEU A 76 -7.18 27.37 -46.24
CA LEU A 76 -8.37 27.87 -45.55
C LEU A 76 -7.97 28.36 -44.16
N GLN A 77 -8.10 29.65 -43.90
CA GLN A 77 -7.91 30.22 -42.58
C GLN A 77 -9.22 30.14 -41.80
N ALA A 78 -9.31 29.20 -40.87
CA ALA A 78 -10.50 28.89 -40.11
C ALA A 78 -10.72 29.92 -38.99
N ARG A 79 -11.91 30.53 -38.95
CA ARG A 79 -12.38 31.34 -37.80
C ARG A 79 -12.98 30.45 -36.71
N HIS A 80 -13.66 29.38 -37.13
CA HIS A 80 -14.17 28.32 -36.25
C HIS A 80 -13.70 26.98 -36.77
N LEU A 81 -13.17 26.15 -35.86
CA LEU A 81 -12.67 24.81 -36.15
C LEU A 81 -13.12 23.89 -35.03
N VAL A 82 -13.89 22.86 -35.38
CA VAL A 82 -14.39 21.84 -34.46
C VAL A 82 -13.83 20.48 -34.91
N LEU A 83 -13.13 19.81 -33.99
CA LEU A 83 -12.69 18.44 -34.16
C LEU A 83 -13.65 17.53 -33.42
N ARG A 84 -14.12 16.48 -34.09
CA ARG A 84 -14.83 15.39 -33.44
C ARG A 84 -13.97 14.13 -33.51
N PRO A 85 -13.73 13.45 -32.38
CA PRO A 85 -13.12 12.13 -32.45
C PRO A 85 -14.06 11.23 -33.27
N PRO A 86 -13.55 10.49 -34.26
CA PRO A 86 -14.31 9.40 -34.84
C PRO A 86 -14.60 8.39 -33.73
N ALA A 87 -15.69 7.63 -33.82
CA ALA A 87 -15.82 6.44 -32.98
C ALA A 87 -14.59 5.58 -33.25
N THR A 88 -13.64 5.56 -32.33
CA THR A 88 -12.25 5.31 -32.71
C THR A 88 -12.11 3.93 -33.35
N LEU A 89 -11.62 3.87 -34.60
CA LEU A 89 -11.17 2.64 -35.26
C LEU A 89 -10.27 1.83 -34.32
N GLU A 90 -9.49 2.50 -33.47
CA GLU A 90 -8.67 1.89 -32.43
C GLU A 90 -9.51 1.19 -31.33
N GLY A 91 -10.56 1.83 -30.82
CA GLY A 91 -11.51 1.20 -29.89
C GLY A 91 -12.25 0.00 -30.51
N ILE A 92 -12.57 0.09 -31.81
CA ILE A 92 -13.16 -1.02 -32.57
C ILE A 92 -12.16 -2.19 -32.69
N ARG A 93 -10.89 -1.91 -33.06
CA ARG A 93 -9.82 -2.93 -33.12
C ARG A 93 -9.59 -3.58 -31.77
N ARG A 94 -9.49 -2.78 -30.70
CA ARG A 94 -9.30 -3.28 -29.32
C ARG A 94 -10.48 -4.12 -28.84
N TYR A 95 -11.71 -3.76 -29.21
CA TYR A 95 -12.90 -4.52 -28.85
C TYR A 95 -12.95 -5.84 -29.59
N LEU A 96 -12.81 -5.83 -30.92
CA LEU A 96 -12.79 -7.04 -31.74
C LEU A 96 -11.62 -7.96 -31.39
N GLY A 97 -10.46 -7.41 -31.01
CA GLY A 97 -9.27 -8.15 -30.63
C GLY A 97 -9.21 -8.61 -29.17
N SER A 98 -10.20 -8.22 -28.34
CA SER A 98 -10.23 -8.49 -26.90
C SER A 98 -10.45 -9.96 -26.51
N GLY A 99 -10.88 -10.80 -27.45
CA GLY A 99 -11.32 -12.18 -27.16
C GLY A 99 -12.76 -12.27 -26.65
N LEU A 100 -13.50 -11.15 -26.52
CA LEU A 100 -14.92 -11.13 -26.15
C LEU A 100 -15.85 -11.67 -27.25
N VAL A 101 -15.37 -11.70 -28.50
CA VAL A 101 -16.06 -12.27 -29.65
C VAL A 101 -15.32 -13.54 -30.11
N PRO A 102 -15.74 -14.73 -29.64
CA PRO A 102 -15.17 -16.00 -30.05
C PRO A 102 -15.06 -16.13 -31.57
N GLY A 103 -13.84 -16.29 -32.07
CA GLY A 103 -13.56 -16.36 -33.51
C GLY A 103 -12.87 -15.13 -34.09
N ILE A 104 -12.78 -14.01 -33.35
CA ILE A 104 -12.00 -12.83 -33.73
C ILE A 104 -10.83 -12.65 -32.75
N GLY A 105 -9.62 -12.95 -33.21
CA GLY A 105 -8.38 -12.64 -32.49
C GLY A 105 -7.78 -11.29 -32.93
N PRO A 106 -6.74 -10.78 -32.25
CA PRO A 106 -6.13 -9.47 -32.54
C PRO A 106 -5.78 -9.26 -34.03
N GLY A 107 -5.16 -10.26 -34.66
CA GLY A 107 -4.81 -10.17 -36.09
C GLY A 107 -6.00 -10.26 -37.05
N PHE A 108 -7.16 -10.76 -36.62
CA PHE A 108 -8.40 -10.67 -37.42
C PHE A 108 -9.14 -9.36 -37.16
N ALA A 109 -9.07 -8.83 -35.94
CA ALA A 109 -9.61 -7.53 -35.59
C ALA A 109 -8.95 -6.41 -36.41
N GLU A 110 -7.63 -6.43 -36.56
CA GLU A 110 -6.92 -5.49 -37.45
C GLU A 110 -7.43 -5.59 -38.88
N ARG A 111 -7.41 -6.80 -39.46
CA ARG A 111 -7.86 -7.01 -40.85
C ARG A 111 -9.33 -6.64 -41.09
N LEU A 112 -10.21 -6.91 -40.13
CA LEU A 112 -11.62 -6.56 -40.21
C LEU A 112 -11.82 -5.05 -40.18
N VAL A 113 -11.10 -4.34 -39.31
CA VAL A 113 -11.17 -2.88 -39.25
C VAL A 113 -10.48 -2.23 -40.45
N ASP A 114 -9.41 -2.82 -40.98
CA ASP A 114 -8.76 -2.32 -42.18
C ASP A 114 -9.63 -2.49 -43.43
N ALA A 115 -10.43 -3.57 -43.49
CA ALA A 115 -11.34 -3.84 -44.60
C ALA A 115 -12.64 -3.02 -44.53
N PHE A 116 -13.23 -2.86 -43.33
CA PHE A 116 -14.58 -2.30 -43.17
C PHE A 116 -14.64 -1.01 -42.37
N GLY A 117 -13.51 -0.54 -41.82
CA GLY A 117 -13.43 0.70 -41.05
C GLY A 117 -14.41 0.75 -39.88
N GLU A 118 -15.03 1.90 -39.68
CA GLU A 118 -16.04 2.13 -38.63
C GLU A 118 -17.34 1.35 -38.88
N GLN A 119 -17.56 0.92 -40.12
CA GLN A 119 -18.75 0.18 -40.52
C GLN A 119 -18.67 -1.31 -40.21
N VAL A 120 -17.53 -1.81 -39.71
CA VAL A 120 -17.33 -3.25 -39.43
C VAL A 120 -18.46 -3.84 -38.59
N PHE A 121 -19.03 -3.10 -37.64
CA PHE A 121 -20.15 -3.56 -36.84
C PHE A 121 -21.46 -3.65 -37.63
N ALA A 122 -21.74 -2.66 -38.48
CA ALA A 122 -22.90 -2.67 -39.36
C ALA A 122 -22.79 -3.81 -40.39
N VAL A 123 -21.57 -4.10 -40.85
CA VAL A 123 -21.30 -5.25 -41.73
C VAL A 123 -21.56 -6.57 -41.00
N ILE A 124 -21.06 -6.75 -39.77
CA ILE A 124 -21.34 -7.99 -38.99
C ILE A 124 -22.85 -8.16 -38.72
N GLU A 125 -23.59 -7.07 -38.57
CA GLU A 125 -24.99 -7.08 -38.13
C GLU A 125 -26.00 -7.18 -39.29
N ASN A 126 -25.77 -6.44 -40.37
CA ASN A 126 -26.72 -6.31 -41.48
C ASN A 126 -26.26 -7.04 -42.75
N GLU A 127 -24.95 -7.25 -42.94
CA GLU A 127 -24.36 -7.84 -44.14
C GLU A 127 -23.27 -8.88 -43.80
N PRO A 128 -23.55 -9.86 -42.92
CA PRO A 128 -22.51 -10.72 -42.31
C PRO A 128 -21.73 -11.56 -43.31
N GLU A 129 -22.31 -11.85 -44.47
CA GLU A 129 -21.68 -12.58 -45.56
C GLU A 129 -20.43 -11.86 -46.11
N ARG A 130 -20.38 -10.53 -46.03
CA ARG A 130 -19.23 -9.72 -46.46
C ARG A 130 -17.99 -9.95 -45.62
N LEU A 131 -18.11 -10.49 -44.40
CA LEU A 131 -16.95 -10.85 -43.59
C LEU A 131 -16.05 -11.89 -44.27
N LYS A 132 -16.57 -12.67 -45.23
CA LYS A 132 -15.79 -13.61 -46.06
C LYS A 132 -14.83 -12.92 -47.03
N GLU A 133 -15.02 -11.62 -47.29
CA GLU A 133 -14.09 -10.80 -48.08
C GLU A 133 -12.73 -10.66 -47.38
N VAL A 134 -12.68 -10.85 -46.06
CA VAL A 134 -11.42 -10.82 -45.28
C VAL A 134 -10.73 -12.19 -45.31
N PRO A 135 -9.48 -12.27 -45.80
CA PRO A 135 -8.75 -13.53 -45.90
C PRO A 135 -8.68 -14.29 -44.57
N GLY A 136 -9.12 -15.56 -44.57
CA GLY A 136 -9.10 -16.44 -43.40
C GLY A 136 -10.36 -16.45 -42.54
N ILE A 137 -11.45 -15.80 -42.96
CA ILE A 137 -12.79 -15.95 -42.36
C ILE A 137 -13.63 -16.93 -43.21
N GLY A 138 -13.58 -18.22 -42.85
CA GLY A 138 -14.40 -19.26 -43.48
C GLY A 138 -15.78 -19.45 -42.84
N PRO A 139 -16.65 -20.32 -43.42
CA PRO A 139 -18.05 -20.49 -42.98
C PRO A 139 -18.20 -20.86 -41.49
N GLY A 140 -17.32 -21.72 -40.97
CA GLY A 140 -17.34 -22.13 -39.55
C GLY A 140 -16.84 -21.07 -38.56
N ARG A 141 -16.07 -20.06 -39.02
CA ARG A 141 -15.68 -18.92 -38.19
C ARG A 141 -16.75 -17.84 -38.22
N LEU A 142 -17.35 -17.59 -39.39
CA LEU A 142 -18.50 -16.70 -39.54
C LEU A 142 -19.63 -17.08 -38.57
N ARG A 143 -20.00 -18.37 -38.52
CA ARG A 143 -21.05 -18.85 -37.61
C ARG A 143 -20.75 -18.54 -36.13
N ARG A 144 -19.53 -18.80 -35.66
CA ARG A 144 -19.10 -18.49 -34.29
C ARG A 144 -19.14 -16.99 -33.98
N ILE A 145 -18.78 -16.15 -34.95
CA ILE A 145 -18.86 -14.70 -34.81
C ILE A 145 -20.32 -14.28 -34.63
N LEU A 146 -21.24 -14.79 -35.46
CA LEU A 146 -22.66 -14.43 -35.42
C LEU A 146 -23.37 -14.89 -34.14
N ASP A 147 -23.10 -16.14 -33.71
CA ASP A 147 -23.65 -16.68 -32.47
C ASP A 147 -23.27 -15.78 -31.28
N ALA A 148 -22.00 -15.41 -31.16
CA ALA A 148 -21.50 -14.50 -30.13
C ALA A 148 -21.98 -13.04 -30.28
N TRP A 149 -22.20 -12.57 -31.52
CA TRP A 149 -22.58 -11.19 -31.80
C TRP A 149 -24.00 -10.86 -31.33
N SER A 150 -24.91 -11.82 -31.44
CA SER A 150 -26.33 -11.67 -31.08
C SER A 150 -26.57 -11.47 -29.58
N GLU A 151 -25.69 -11.99 -28.72
CA GLU A 151 -25.84 -11.96 -27.25
C GLU A 151 -25.31 -10.66 -26.60
N GLN A 152 -24.58 -9.79 -27.33
CA GLN A 152 -23.71 -8.75 -26.74
C GLN A 152 -24.03 -7.28 -27.11
N ARG A 153 -25.21 -6.97 -27.68
CA ARG A 153 -25.50 -5.63 -28.26
C ARG A 153 -25.27 -4.44 -27.29
N GLY A 154 -25.71 -4.55 -26.04
CA GLY A 154 -25.50 -3.50 -25.02
C GLY A 154 -24.08 -3.45 -24.43
N VAL A 155 -23.34 -4.56 -24.50
CA VAL A 155 -21.93 -4.66 -24.07
C VAL A 155 -21.04 -3.88 -25.04
N ARG A 156 -21.34 -3.97 -26.35
CA ARG A 156 -20.55 -3.38 -27.44
C ARG A 156 -20.38 -1.87 -27.30
N GLU A 157 -21.47 -1.13 -27.17
CA GLU A 157 -21.43 0.34 -27.14
C GLU A 157 -20.62 0.86 -25.96
N VAL A 158 -20.81 0.25 -24.78
CA VAL A 158 -20.03 0.56 -23.58
C VAL A 158 -18.55 0.27 -23.80
N MET A 159 -18.22 -0.90 -24.35
CA MET A 159 -16.81 -1.31 -24.56
C MET A 159 -16.09 -0.42 -25.56
N VAL A 160 -16.71 -0.12 -26.70
CA VAL A 160 -16.14 0.73 -27.75
C VAL A 160 -15.92 2.14 -27.21
N PHE A 161 -16.88 2.68 -26.46
CA PHE A 161 -16.74 3.97 -25.82
C PHE A 161 -15.58 3.98 -24.82
N LEU A 162 -15.54 3.05 -23.87
CA LEU A 162 -14.50 3.02 -22.85
C LEU A 162 -13.12 2.87 -23.48
N GLN A 163 -12.97 1.95 -24.44
CA GLN A 163 -11.69 1.71 -25.10
C GLN A 163 -11.25 2.87 -25.99
N GLY A 164 -12.20 3.55 -26.65
CA GLY A 164 -11.92 4.77 -27.41
C GLY A 164 -11.47 5.94 -26.56
N HIS A 165 -11.80 5.95 -25.27
CA HIS A 165 -11.30 6.92 -24.29
C HIS A 165 -10.07 6.40 -23.50
N GLY A 166 -9.38 5.39 -24.04
CA GLY A 166 -8.12 4.90 -23.48
C GLY A 166 -8.26 3.97 -22.27
N VAL A 167 -9.45 3.43 -22.02
CA VAL A 167 -9.66 2.39 -21.00
C VAL A 167 -9.22 1.04 -21.57
N GLY A 168 -8.26 0.38 -20.92
CA GLY A 168 -7.82 -0.97 -21.33
C GLY A 168 -8.94 -2.01 -21.19
N THR A 169 -8.92 -3.03 -22.04
CA THR A 169 -9.94 -4.09 -22.14
C THR A 169 -10.32 -4.69 -20.79
N GLY A 170 -9.34 -5.09 -19.97
CA GLY A 170 -9.62 -5.69 -18.66
C GLY A 170 -10.29 -4.75 -17.66
N LEU A 171 -10.07 -3.43 -17.78
CA LEU A 171 -10.80 -2.45 -16.97
C LEU A 171 -12.20 -2.20 -17.53
N ALA A 172 -12.35 -2.10 -18.84
CA ALA A 172 -13.65 -1.92 -19.49
C ALA A 172 -14.62 -3.06 -19.15
N THR A 173 -14.14 -4.32 -19.15
CA THR A 173 -14.92 -5.49 -18.72
C THR A 173 -15.37 -5.36 -17.27
N ARG A 174 -14.50 -4.94 -16.35
CA ARG A 174 -14.86 -4.77 -14.94
C ARG A 174 -15.86 -3.62 -14.73
N ILE A 175 -15.76 -2.54 -15.50
CA ILE A 175 -16.72 -1.42 -15.44
C ILE A 175 -18.10 -1.95 -15.85
N PHE A 176 -18.18 -2.65 -16.99
CA PHE A 176 -19.42 -3.21 -17.48
C PHE A 176 -20.01 -4.27 -16.55
N GLN A 177 -19.20 -5.16 -15.99
CA GLN A 177 -19.66 -6.16 -15.02
C GLN A 177 -20.29 -5.53 -13.77
N ARG A 178 -19.83 -4.33 -13.38
CA ARG A 178 -20.32 -3.63 -12.19
C ARG A 178 -21.58 -2.80 -12.47
N TYR A 179 -21.61 -2.04 -13.57
CA TYR A 179 -22.67 -1.05 -13.82
C TYR A 179 -23.58 -1.42 -15.01
N GLY A 180 -23.29 -2.50 -15.72
CA GLY A 180 -24.05 -2.94 -16.88
C GLY A 180 -24.18 -1.85 -17.94
N ALA A 181 -25.40 -1.68 -18.47
CA ALA A 181 -25.70 -0.67 -19.48
C ALA A 181 -25.52 0.78 -18.99
N GLN A 182 -25.61 1.04 -17.69
CA GLN A 182 -25.46 2.39 -17.10
C GLN A 182 -23.99 2.88 -17.06
N SER A 183 -23.04 2.02 -17.44
CA SER A 183 -21.61 2.35 -17.46
C SER A 183 -21.30 3.62 -18.25
N LEU A 184 -21.98 3.82 -19.39
CA LEU A 184 -21.78 4.99 -20.26
C LEU A 184 -22.16 6.29 -19.55
N ASP A 185 -23.38 6.34 -19.02
CA ASP A 185 -23.92 7.55 -18.41
C ASP A 185 -23.17 7.92 -17.14
N LEU A 186 -22.86 6.92 -16.30
CA LEU A 186 -22.12 7.12 -15.06
C LEU A 186 -20.71 7.67 -15.32
N VAL A 187 -19.99 7.09 -16.29
CA VAL A 187 -18.64 7.52 -16.64
C VAL A 187 -18.65 8.90 -17.30
N ARG A 188 -19.68 9.26 -18.09
CA ARG A 188 -19.82 10.60 -18.65
C ARG A 188 -20.14 11.65 -17.59
N GLU A 189 -21.02 11.32 -16.64
CA GLU A 189 -21.43 12.23 -15.58
C GLU A 189 -20.30 12.49 -14.58
N ASN A 190 -19.63 11.43 -14.11
CA ASN A 190 -18.52 11.54 -13.17
C ASN A 190 -17.54 10.36 -13.29
N PRO A 191 -16.48 10.50 -14.11
CA PRO A 191 -15.44 9.48 -14.27
C PRO A 191 -14.71 9.13 -12.96
N TYR A 192 -14.70 10.05 -11.98
CA TYR A 192 -13.99 9.85 -10.71
C TYR A 192 -14.70 8.88 -9.77
N ARG A 193 -15.99 8.56 -9.99
CA ARG A 193 -16.66 7.46 -9.26
C ARG A 193 -15.95 6.12 -9.46
N LEU A 194 -15.30 5.93 -10.62
CA LEU A 194 -14.50 4.73 -10.88
C LEU A 194 -13.37 4.58 -9.84
N ALA A 195 -12.74 5.67 -9.41
CA ALA A 195 -11.67 5.63 -8.42
C ALA A 195 -12.18 5.33 -7.00
N ASP A 196 -13.41 5.73 -6.69
CA ASP A 196 -14.02 5.52 -5.38
C ASP A 196 -14.60 4.08 -5.26
N GLU A 197 -15.18 3.55 -6.33
CA GLU A 197 -15.98 2.33 -6.28
C GLU A 197 -15.31 1.06 -6.83
N MET A 198 -14.25 1.19 -7.65
CA MET A 198 -13.62 0.05 -8.30
C MET A 198 -12.21 -0.25 -7.79
N ARG A 199 -12.04 -1.45 -7.22
CA ARG A 199 -10.72 -1.95 -6.81
C ARG A 199 -9.75 -1.96 -8.00
N GLY A 200 -8.61 -1.30 -7.83
CA GLY A 200 -7.55 -1.22 -8.84
C GLY A 200 -7.71 -0.09 -9.87
N VAL A 201 -8.72 0.76 -9.74
CA VAL A 201 -8.78 2.04 -10.46
C VAL A 201 -8.35 3.14 -9.50
N GLY A 202 -7.21 3.75 -9.73
CA GLY A 202 -6.75 4.89 -8.94
C GLY A 202 -7.21 6.22 -9.54
N PHE A 203 -7.08 7.30 -8.76
CA PHE A 203 -7.35 8.68 -9.19
C PHE A 203 -6.66 9.00 -10.52
N ARG A 204 -5.38 8.68 -10.70
CA ARG A 204 -4.64 8.95 -11.95
C ARG A 204 -5.26 8.29 -13.17
N SER A 205 -5.79 7.07 -13.03
CA SER A 205 -6.48 6.37 -14.11
C SER A 205 -7.81 7.04 -14.43
N ALA A 206 -8.58 7.41 -13.40
CA ALA A 206 -9.84 8.13 -13.57
C ALA A 206 -9.63 9.53 -14.17
N ASP A 207 -8.58 10.24 -13.74
CA ASP A 207 -8.23 11.58 -14.23
C ASP A 207 -7.81 11.53 -15.71
N ARG A 208 -7.09 10.48 -16.13
CA ARG A 208 -6.79 10.25 -17.56
C ARG A 208 -8.08 10.02 -18.37
N ILE A 209 -9.01 9.21 -17.86
CA ILE A 209 -10.31 8.98 -18.53
C ILE A 209 -11.09 10.30 -18.61
N ALA A 210 -11.15 11.06 -17.52
CA ALA A 210 -11.83 12.35 -17.46
C ALA A 210 -11.26 13.37 -18.47
N ARG A 211 -9.94 13.48 -18.57
CA ARG A 211 -9.29 14.35 -19.57
C ARG A 211 -9.61 13.91 -21.00
N ASN A 212 -9.57 12.60 -21.28
CA ASN A 212 -9.93 12.07 -22.60
C ASN A 212 -11.41 12.33 -22.95
N LEU A 213 -12.29 12.43 -21.94
CA LEU A 213 -13.69 12.82 -22.10
C LEU A 213 -13.90 14.33 -22.24
N GLY A 214 -12.84 15.13 -22.16
CA GLY A 214 -12.91 16.58 -22.28
C GLY A 214 -13.35 17.31 -21.01
N LEU A 215 -13.25 16.71 -19.83
CA LEU A 215 -13.53 17.40 -18.57
C LEU A 215 -12.49 18.51 -18.34
N ALA A 216 -12.97 19.70 -17.95
CA ALA A 216 -12.13 20.84 -17.63
C ALA A 216 -11.21 20.55 -16.43
N ALA A 217 -10.03 21.18 -16.41
CA ALA A 217 -9.06 21.01 -15.32
C ALA A 217 -9.61 21.45 -13.96
N ASP A 218 -10.46 22.47 -13.91
CA ASP A 218 -11.09 22.98 -12.69
C ASP A 218 -12.52 22.44 -12.47
N HIS A 219 -12.89 21.35 -13.15
CA HIS A 219 -14.20 20.73 -12.97
C HIS A 219 -14.40 20.29 -11.50
N PRO A 220 -15.53 20.61 -10.83
CA PRO A 220 -15.74 20.32 -9.41
C PRO A 220 -15.51 18.87 -9.01
N ALA A 221 -15.98 17.91 -9.83
CA ALA A 221 -15.75 16.49 -9.59
C ALA A 221 -14.26 16.10 -9.55
N ARG A 222 -13.42 16.74 -10.40
CA ARG A 222 -11.97 16.55 -10.42
C ARG A 222 -11.33 17.11 -9.15
N LEU A 223 -11.73 18.31 -8.73
CA LEU A 223 -11.19 18.97 -7.55
C LEU A 223 -11.51 18.18 -6.27
N GLN A 224 -12.75 17.76 -6.10
CA GLN A 224 -13.19 16.93 -4.96
C GLN A 224 -12.48 15.57 -4.94
N ALA A 225 -12.37 14.90 -6.09
CA ALA A 225 -11.65 13.64 -6.19
C ALA A 225 -10.14 13.80 -5.92
N GLY A 226 -9.54 14.91 -6.35
CA GLY A 226 -8.15 15.26 -6.07
C GLY A 226 -7.89 15.49 -4.58
N LEU A 227 -8.78 16.21 -3.88
CA LEU A 227 -8.72 16.40 -2.44
C LEU A 227 -8.81 15.06 -1.68
N ARG A 228 -9.77 14.19 -2.04
CA ARG A 228 -9.87 12.84 -1.46
C ARG A 228 -8.62 12.00 -1.74
N HIS A 229 -8.08 12.10 -2.96
CA HIS A 229 -6.87 11.36 -3.33
C HIS A 229 -5.65 11.83 -2.52
N ALA A 230 -5.45 13.14 -2.40
CA ALA A 230 -4.39 13.73 -1.60
C ALA A 230 -4.51 13.31 -0.12
N MET A 231 -5.73 13.31 0.43
CA MET A 231 -5.97 12.82 1.78
C MET A 231 -5.67 11.31 1.92
N SER A 232 -6.04 10.49 0.92
CA SER A 232 -5.70 9.06 0.89
C SER A 232 -4.20 8.81 0.74
N GLU A 233 -3.46 9.67 0.04
CA GLU A 233 -1.99 9.61 -0.03
C GLU A 233 -1.35 9.95 1.32
N LEU A 234 -1.92 10.90 2.08
CA LEU A 234 -1.51 11.16 3.47
C LEU A 234 -1.83 9.97 4.38
N GLU A 235 -2.97 9.30 4.19
CA GLU A 235 -3.31 8.06 4.90
C GLU A 235 -2.28 6.96 4.66
N ARG A 236 -1.84 6.76 3.40
CA ARG A 236 -0.77 5.81 3.06
C ARG A 236 0.58 6.15 3.67
N GLN A 237 0.79 7.41 4.06
CA GLN A 237 1.98 7.87 4.77
C GLN A 237 1.86 7.71 6.29
N GLY A 238 0.71 7.25 6.78
CA GLY A 238 0.45 6.97 8.19
C GLY A 238 -0.42 8.00 8.90
N HIS A 239 -0.85 9.07 8.23
CA HIS A 239 -1.70 10.11 8.84
C HIS A 239 -3.16 9.62 8.94
N THR A 240 -3.92 10.10 9.93
CA THR A 240 -5.39 9.92 9.93
C THR A 240 -6.12 11.23 9.66
N ALA A 241 -5.44 12.35 9.93
CA ALA A 241 -5.89 13.70 9.63
C ALA A 241 -4.73 14.51 9.03
N ALA A 242 -5.04 15.63 8.41
CA ALA A 242 -4.07 16.55 7.82
C ALA A 242 -4.43 17.99 8.14
N ALA A 243 -3.45 18.88 8.24
CA ALA A 243 -3.75 20.31 8.31
C ALA A 243 -4.41 20.73 6.98
N ARG A 244 -5.43 21.60 7.06
CA ARG A 244 -6.11 22.12 5.87
C ARG A 244 -5.13 22.66 4.83
N THR A 245 -4.14 23.43 5.25
CA THR A 245 -3.12 24.01 4.36
C THR A 245 -2.30 22.93 3.65
N GLU A 246 -1.83 21.90 4.39
CA GLU A 246 -1.08 20.79 3.81
C GLU A 246 -1.94 20.00 2.80
N LEU A 247 -3.21 19.73 3.12
CA LEU A 247 -4.11 19.05 2.19
C LEU A 247 -4.29 19.84 0.89
N LEU A 248 -4.50 21.14 0.99
CA LEU A 248 -4.67 22.03 -0.17
C LEU A 248 -3.39 22.10 -1.00
N GLU A 249 -2.21 22.20 -0.39
CA GLU A 249 -0.91 22.21 -1.09
C GLU A 249 -0.68 20.91 -1.86
N ARG A 250 -0.93 19.75 -1.23
CA ARG A 250 -0.80 18.44 -1.88
C ARG A 250 -1.78 18.27 -3.04
N ALA A 251 -3.03 18.68 -2.84
CA ALA A 251 -4.04 18.62 -3.87
C ALA A 251 -3.74 19.59 -5.02
N ALA A 252 -3.19 20.77 -4.72
CA ALA A 252 -2.75 21.77 -5.71
C ALA A 252 -1.63 21.22 -6.60
N GLU A 253 -0.62 20.58 -6.00
CA GLU A 253 0.47 19.91 -6.72
C GLU A 253 -0.05 18.76 -7.59
N LEU A 254 -0.94 17.92 -7.05
CA LEU A 254 -1.54 16.79 -7.77
C LEU A 254 -2.40 17.23 -8.96
N LEU A 255 -3.17 18.31 -8.79
CA LEU A 255 -4.13 18.80 -9.78
C LEU A 255 -3.54 19.81 -10.76
N GLU A 256 -2.33 20.28 -10.51
CA GLU A 256 -1.64 21.35 -11.25
C GLU A 256 -2.46 22.65 -11.25
N LEU A 257 -3.02 23.01 -10.09
CA LEU A 257 -3.87 24.19 -9.89
C LEU A 257 -3.46 24.99 -8.66
N PRO A 258 -3.68 26.31 -8.62
CA PRO A 258 -3.45 27.12 -7.43
C PRO A 258 -4.32 26.65 -6.25
N ALA A 259 -3.75 26.55 -5.05
CA ALA A 259 -4.47 26.14 -3.84
C ALA A 259 -5.73 26.99 -3.55
N ALA A 260 -5.71 28.28 -3.88
CA ALA A 260 -6.86 29.18 -3.74
C ALA A 260 -8.10 28.74 -4.55
N LYS A 261 -7.92 28.02 -5.67
CA LYS A 261 -9.04 27.46 -6.45
C LYS A 261 -9.68 26.23 -5.78
N LEU A 262 -8.98 25.60 -4.84
CA LEU A 262 -9.45 24.38 -4.18
C LEU A 262 -10.27 24.67 -2.91
N GLU A 263 -10.17 25.87 -2.35
CA GLU A 263 -10.88 26.26 -1.12
C GLU A 263 -12.41 26.09 -1.22
N PRO A 264 -13.09 26.53 -2.31
CA PRO A 264 -14.53 26.29 -2.46
C PRO A 264 -14.88 24.80 -2.51
N SER A 265 -14.08 24.01 -3.24
CA SER A 265 -14.30 22.56 -3.35
C SER A 265 -14.01 21.81 -2.05
N LEU A 266 -13.10 22.31 -1.21
CA LEU A 266 -12.88 21.79 0.13
C LEU A 266 -14.10 22.09 1.02
N ALA A 267 -14.58 23.33 1.03
CA ALA A 267 -15.77 23.71 1.81
C ALA A 267 -17.02 22.89 1.40
N GLU A 268 -17.20 22.66 0.10
CA GLU A 268 -18.25 21.80 -0.43
C GLU A 268 -18.05 20.33 0.00
N SER A 269 -16.82 19.81 -0.07
CA SER A 269 -16.49 18.44 0.37
C SER A 269 -16.75 18.22 1.86
N LEU A 270 -16.51 19.24 2.70
CA LEU A 270 -16.82 19.23 4.12
C LEU A 270 -18.33 19.24 4.37
N THR A 271 -19.07 20.07 3.63
CA THR A 271 -20.53 20.15 3.71
C THR A 271 -21.20 18.84 3.28
N ALA A 272 -20.71 18.24 2.19
CA ALA A 272 -21.18 16.95 1.67
C ALA A 272 -20.68 15.74 2.48
N GLN A 273 -19.87 15.95 3.54
CA GLN A 273 -19.27 14.90 4.35
C GLN A 273 -18.39 13.92 3.55
N HIS A 274 -17.85 14.33 2.41
CA HIS A 274 -16.80 13.58 1.70
C HIS A 274 -15.45 13.70 2.42
N LEU A 275 -15.28 14.80 3.16
CA LEU A 275 -14.23 15.03 4.14
C LEU A 275 -14.88 15.55 5.41
N VAL A 276 -14.20 15.43 6.54
CA VAL A 276 -14.69 15.95 7.83
C VAL A 276 -13.66 16.86 8.46
N ALA A 277 -14.12 17.98 9.02
CA ALA A 277 -13.31 18.85 9.86
C ALA A 277 -13.29 18.31 11.29
N LEU A 278 -12.13 18.27 11.90
CA LEU A 278 -11.96 17.91 13.30
C LEU A 278 -12.00 19.19 14.14
N GLU A 279 -13.03 19.32 14.96
CA GLU A 279 -13.20 20.46 15.86
C GLU A 279 -12.01 20.60 16.84
N GLY A 280 -11.57 21.83 17.08
CA GLY A 280 -10.52 22.20 18.05
C GLY A 280 -9.38 23.02 17.41
N ASP A 281 -8.27 23.18 18.14
CA ASP A 281 -7.11 23.92 17.64
C ASP A 281 -6.45 23.20 16.46
N GLY A 282 -6.31 23.90 15.33
CA GLY A 282 -5.45 23.51 14.20
C GLY A 282 -6.11 23.11 12.87
N ASP A 283 -7.40 23.41 12.65
CA ASP A 283 -8.13 23.22 11.36
C ASP A 283 -7.71 21.94 10.59
N LEU A 284 -7.96 20.78 11.22
CA LEU A 284 -7.62 19.50 10.64
C LEU A 284 -8.77 18.93 9.84
N VAL A 285 -8.42 18.25 8.75
CA VAL A 285 -9.34 17.55 7.86
C VAL A 285 -8.99 16.07 7.82
N ALA A 286 -10.00 15.21 7.76
CA ALA A 286 -9.83 13.76 7.66
C ALA A 286 -10.84 13.11 6.73
N LEU A 287 -10.59 11.84 6.40
CA LEU A 287 -11.59 10.98 5.76
C LEU A 287 -12.67 10.57 6.78
N PRO A 288 -13.96 10.58 6.42
CA PRO A 288 -15.07 10.32 7.33
C PRO A 288 -14.94 8.96 8.05
N ASP A 289 -14.64 7.89 7.33
CA ASP A 289 -14.56 6.53 7.89
C ASP A 289 -13.45 6.39 8.92
N LEU A 290 -12.28 6.96 8.62
CA LEU A 290 -11.12 6.86 9.51
C LEU A 290 -11.30 7.75 10.74
N ASN A 291 -11.90 8.93 10.58
CA ASN A 291 -12.27 9.79 11.69
C ASN A 291 -13.31 9.13 12.61
N ARG A 292 -14.34 8.48 12.04
CA ARG A 292 -15.32 7.70 12.81
C ARG A 292 -14.64 6.57 13.58
N ALA A 293 -13.71 5.85 12.95
CA ALA A 293 -12.94 4.80 13.61
C ALA A 293 -12.14 5.35 14.82
N GLU A 294 -11.51 6.52 14.70
CA GLU A 294 -10.82 7.15 15.85
C GLU A 294 -11.77 7.59 16.97
N GLN A 295 -12.92 8.17 16.62
CA GLN A 295 -13.94 8.59 17.60
C GLN A 295 -14.49 7.40 18.38
N GLU A 296 -14.90 6.35 17.68
CA GLU A 296 -15.44 5.15 18.31
C GLU A 296 -14.37 4.40 19.12
N LEU A 297 -13.15 4.27 18.58
CA LEU A 297 -12.03 3.66 19.30
C LEU A 297 -11.74 4.42 20.60
N ALA A 298 -11.69 5.76 20.56
CA ALA A 298 -11.48 6.57 21.76
C ALA A 298 -12.59 6.36 22.79
N ARG A 299 -13.86 6.42 22.35
CA ARG A 299 -15.02 6.21 23.22
C ARG A 299 -14.96 4.83 23.90
N ASP A 300 -14.71 3.79 23.13
CA ASP A 300 -14.76 2.41 23.63
C ASP A 300 -13.54 2.12 24.55
N LEU A 301 -12.35 2.67 24.25
CA LEU A 301 -11.19 2.61 25.15
C LEU A 301 -11.44 3.35 26.48
N VAL A 302 -12.05 4.54 26.42
CA VAL A 302 -12.41 5.30 27.63
C VAL A 302 -13.46 4.56 28.45
N ALA A 303 -14.45 3.92 27.81
CA ALA A 303 -15.43 3.09 28.49
C ALA A 303 -14.77 1.91 29.21
N LEU A 304 -13.87 1.17 28.53
CA LEU A 304 -13.09 0.07 29.13
C LEU A 304 -12.20 0.52 30.29
N ALA A 305 -11.69 1.76 30.26
CA ALA A 305 -10.88 2.32 31.33
C ALA A 305 -11.70 2.75 32.56
N ARG A 306 -12.95 3.17 32.35
CA ARG A 306 -13.85 3.71 33.40
C ARG A 306 -14.50 2.64 34.27
N ASP A 307 -14.59 1.39 33.82
CA ASP A 307 -15.18 0.29 34.59
C ASP A 307 -14.41 0.03 35.90
N GLY A 308 -14.77 0.78 36.94
CA GLY A 308 -14.11 0.87 38.25
C GLY A 308 -14.23 -0.36 39.15
N GLY A 309 -14.75 -1.48 38.63
CA GLY A 309 -14.75 -2.78 39.28
C GLY A 309 -13.61 -3.70 38.84
N GLY A 310 -12.90 -3.37 37.75
CA GLY A 310 -11.75 -4.08 37.17
C GLY A 310 -11.99 -5.56 36.94
N TRP A 311 -11.88 -6.32 38.02
CA TRP A 311 -11.90 -7.77 38.05
C TRP A 311 -12.49 -8.31 39.38
N GLY A 312 -13.20 -7.47 40.14
CA GLY A 312 -13.57 -7.70 41.54
C GLY A 312 -12.45 -7.34 42.52
N ALA A 313 -12.77 -7.21 43.81
CA ALA A 313 -11.80 -6.89 44.85
C ALA A 313 -10.71 -7.98 44.93
N SER A 314 -9.48 -7.64 44.56
CA SER A 314 -8.32 -8.49 44.70
C SER A 314 -7.22 -7.72 45.40
N ASP A 315 -6.65 -8.29 46.47
CA ASP A 315 -5.49 -7.70 47.13
C ASP A 315 -4.27 -7.79 46.21
N PRO A 316 -3.73 -6.65 45.72
CA PRO A 316 -2.55 -6.66 44.87
C PRO A 316 -1.35 -7.26 45.58
N ARG A 317 -1.21 -7.09 46.90
CA ARG A 317 -0.05 -7.59 47.66
C ARG A 317 0.03 -9.11 47.62
N LYS A 318 -1.10 -9.78 47.80
CA LYS A 318 -1.19 -11.26 47.70
C LYS A 318 -0.89 -11.74 46.28
N ALA A 319 -1.41 -11.06 45.27
CA ALA A 319 -1.16 -11.42 43.88
C ALA A 319 0.32 -11.23 43.50
N LEU A 320 0.95 -10.14 43.93
CA LEU A 320 2.38 -9.89 43.73
C LEU A 320 3.22 -10.99 44.41
N ALA A 321 2.96 -11.29 45.68
CA ALA A 321 3.67 -12.33 46.41
C ALA A 321 3.56 -13.69 45.71
N TRP A 322 2.35 -14.04 45.25
CA TRP A 322 2.09 -15.27 44.51
C TRP A 322 2.86 -15.33 43.18
N VAL A 323 2.87 -14.24 42.40
CA VAL A 323 3.65 -14.18 41.14
C VAL A 323 5.14 -14.33 41.40
N GLN A 324 5.69 -13.64 42.41
CA GLN A 324 7.12 -13.74 42.73
C GLN A 324 7.50 -15.15 43.19
N GLN A 325 6.62 -15.81 43.97
CA GLN A 325 6.84 -17.20 44.38
C GLN A 325 6.79 -18.17 43.19
N LYS A 326 5.81 -18.00 42.30
CA LYS A 326 5.62 -18.88 41.13
C LYS A 326 6.70 -18.69 40.07
N THR A 327 7.17 -17.46 39.88
CA THR A 327 8.19 -17.13 38.88
C THR A 327 9.62 -17.25 39.42
N GLY A 328 9.80 -17.23 40.75
CA GLY A 328 11.11 -17.17 41.39
C GLY A 328 11.86 -15.86 41.15
N LEU A 329 11.18 -14.81 40.68
CA LEU A 329 11.77 -13.54 40.29
C LEU A 329 11.24 -12.39 41.15
N GLU A 330 12.14 -11.52 41.60
CA GLU A 330 11.78 -10.27 42.25
C GLU A 330 11.40 -9.22 41.21
N LEU A 331 10.20 -8.65 41.32
CA LEU A 331 9.70 -7.68 40.36
C LEU A 331 10.21 -6.27 40.68
N ALA A 332 10.67 -5.56 39.64
CA ALA A 332 11.04 -4.15 39.76
C ALA A 332 9.82 -3.26 40.03
N GLU A 333 10.01 -2.05 40.56
CA GLU A 333 8.90 -1.15 40.93
C GLU A 333 7.94 -0.86 39.77
N GLY A 334 8.46 -0.66 38.55
CA GLY A 334 7.64 -0.51 37.35
C GLY A 334 6.75 -1.73 37.07
N GLN A 335 7.28 -2.94 37.26
CA GLN A 335 6.53 -4.19 37.08
C GLN A 335 5.50 -4.41 38.21
N ARG A 336 5.84 -4.07 39.46
CA ARG A 336 4.90 -4.11 40.60
C ARG A 336 3.68 -3.22 40.37
N ARG A 337 3.92 -1.98 39.92
CA ARG A 337 2.86 -1.04 39.53
C ARG A 337 2.01 -1.60 38.39
N ALA A 338 2.63 -2.23 37.39
CA ALA A 338 1.91 -2.85 36.29
C ALA A 338 0.98 -3.98 36.75
N VAL A 339 1.43 -4.88 37.64
CA VAL A 339 0.58 -5.93 38.22
C VAL A 339 -0.58 -5.31 39.00
N ALA A 340 -0.32 -4.28 39.82
CA ALA A 340 -1.37 -3.61 40.57
C ALA A 340 -2.43 -2.96 39.66
N LEU A 341 -2.00 -2.32 38.56
CA LEU A 341 -2.91 -1.74 37.57
C LEU A 341 -3.70 -2.83 36.82
N ALA A 342 -3.07 -3.93 36.44
CA ALA A 342 -3.72 -5.04 35.72
C ALA A 342 -4.86 -5.67 36.52
N LEU A 343 -4.77 -5.66 37.84
CA LEU A 343 -5.81 -6.17 38.74
C LEU A 343 -6.92 -5.15 39.01
N ARG A 344 -6.64 -3.86 38.85
CA ARG A 344 -7.60 -2.76 39.11
C ARG A 344 -8.37 -2.34 37.87
N HIS A 345 -7.76 -2.41 36.70
CA HIS A 345 -8.32 -1.90 35.46
C HIS A 345 -8.56 -3.04 34.46
N ARG A 346 -9.65 -2.94 33.71
CA ARG A 346 -9.92 -3.83 32.57
C ARG A 346 -9.03 -3.49 31.38
N LEU A 347 -8.75 -2.21 31.17
CA LEU A 347 -7.77 -1.75 30.19
C LEU A 347 -6.43 -1.46 30.86
N LEU A 348 -5.35 -2.03 30.33
CA LEU A 348 -3.98 -1.66 30.69
C LEU A 348 -3.08 -1.67 29.46
N VAL A 349 -2.25 -0.65 29.33
CA VAL A 349 -1.12 -0.63 28.40
C VAL A 349 0.18 -0.88 29.15
N ILE A 350 0.98 -1.83 28.68
CA ILE A 350 2.35 -2.07 29.15
C ILE A 350 3.31 -1.69 28.02
N THR A 351 4.22 -0.76 28.31
CA THR A 351 5.23 -0.32 27.35
C THR A 351 6.63 -0.30 27.94
N GLY A 352 7.62 -0.52 27.09
CA GLY A 352 9.04 -0.46 27.45
C GLY A 352 9.93 -1.03 26.35
N GLY A 353 11.22 -0.75 26.44
CA GLY A 353 12.22 -1.18 25.45
C GLY A 353 12.60 -2.66 25.54
N PRO A 354 13.67 -3.10 24.85
CA PRO A 354 14.25 -4.44 25.04
C PRO A 354 14.84 -4.59 26.44
N GLY A 355 14.85 -5.81 27.00
CA GLY A 355 15.54 -6.12 28.25
C GLY A 355 14.89 -5.62 29.54
N VAL A 356 13.70 -5.01 29.49
CA VAL A 356 12.95 -4.52 30.66
C VAL A 356 11.95 -5.55 31.23
N GLY A 357 12.00 -6.79 30.75
CA GLY A 357 11.20 -7.91 31.29
C GLY A 357 9.70 -7.86 30.99
N LYS A 358 9.29 -7.32 29.83
CA LYS A 358 7.87 -7.26 29.40
C LYS A 358 7.20 -8.64 29.39
N THR A 359 7.82 -9.64 28.76
CA THR A 359 7.28 -11.00 28.64
C THR A 359 7.15 -11.68 29.99
N THR A 360 8.13 -11.51 30.89
CA THR A 360 8.08 -12.05 32.25
C THR A 360 6.91 -11.47 33.04
N LEU A 361 6.74 -10.15 32.97
CA LEU A 361 5.60 -9.46 33.60
C LEU A 361 4.27 -9.93 33.00
N LEU A 362 4.20 -10.05 31.67
CA LEU A 362 3.03 -10.53 30.97
C LEU A 362 2.61 -11.91 31.49
N ASN A 363 3.53 -12.87 31.51
CA ASN A 363 3.29 -14.22 32.03
C ASN A 363 2.79 -14.20 33.48
N GLY A 364 3.36 -13.33 34.33
CA GLY A 364 2.91 -13.15 35.71
C GLY A 364 1.46 -12.67 35.79
N ILE A 365 1.08 -11.66 34.99
CA ILE A 365 -0.29 -11.14 34.93
C ILE A 365 -1.24 -12.22 34.41
N LEU A 366 -0.93 -12.86 33.28
CA LEU A 366 -1.78 -13.90 32.69
C LEU A 366 -2.01 -15.07 33.65
N ALA A 367 -0.97 -15.51 34.36
CA ALA A 367 -1.06 -16.56 35.36
C ALA A 367 -2.05 -16.20 36.50
N ILE A 368 -2.10 -14.93 36.94
CA ILE A 368 -3.06 -14.49 37.95
C ILE A 368 -4.50 -14.60 37.41
N HIS A 369 -4.75 -14.18 36.17
CA HIS A 369 -6.09 -14.22 35.60
C HIS A 369 -6.55 -15.66 35.34
N GLN A 370 -5.67 -16.53 34.85
CA GLN A 370 -5.96 -17.96 34.68
C GLN A 370 -6.25 -18.66 36.02
N ALA A 371 -5.48 -18.34 37.08
CA ALA A 371 -5.72 -18.89 38.42
C ALA A 371 -7.10 -18.47 38.99
N LYS A 372 -7.68 -17.40 38.46
CA LYS A 372 -9.05 -16.93 38.79
C LYS A 372 -10.11 -17.48 37.83
N GLY A 373 -9.79 -18.47 37.01
CA GLY A 373 -10.72 -19.13 36.09
C GLY A 373 -11.08 -18.32 34.85
N ARG A 374 -10.32 -17.26 34.51
CA ARG A 374 -10.61 -16.41 33.35
C ARG A 374 -10.07 -17.03 32.07
N ARG A 375 -10.86 -16.95 31.01
CA ARG A 375 -10.47 -17.30 29.65
C ARG A 375 -9.62 -16.18 29.06
N VAL A 376 -8.32 -16.44 28.97
CA VAL A 376 -7.34 -15.54 28.35
C VAL A 376 -7.24 -15.85 26.86
N VAL A 377 -7.39 -14.83 26.03
CA VAL A 377 -7.23 -14.90 24.57
C VAL A 377 -6.00 -14.11 24.18
N ALA A 378 -5.03 -14.78 23.56
CA ALA A 378 -3.77 -14.17 23.15
C ALA A 378 -3.75 -13.89 21.64
N CYS A 379 -3.36 -12.67 21.26
CA CYS A 379 -3.21 -12.31 19.87
C CYS A 379 -2.09 -11.32 19.60
N ALA A 380 -1.70 -11.22 18.33
CA ALA A 380 -0.68 -10.29 17.85
C ALA A 380 -0.97 -9.86 16.40
N PRO A 381 -0.38 -8.77 15.89
CA PRO A 381 -0.65 -8.28 14.53
C PRO A 381 -0.09 -9.18 13.43
N THR A 382 0.97 -9.96 13.70
CA THR A 382 1.62 -10.85 12.72
C THR A 382 1.64 -12.30 13.19
N GLY A 383 1.69 -13.25 12.24
CA GLY A 383 1.76 -14.69 12.55
C GLY A 383 2.98 -15.04 13.41
N ARG A 384 4.11 -14.39 13.15
CA ARG A 384 5.35 -14.56 13.92
C ARG A 384 5.25 -14.06 15.35
N ALA A 385 4.71 -12.86 15.55
CA ALA A 385 4.50 -12.32 16.87
C ALA A 385 3.52 -13.20 17.66
N ALA A 386 2.47 -13.71 17.01
CA ALA A 386 1.53 -14.64 17.61
C ALA A 386 2.21 -15.96 18.01
N LYS A 387 3.00 -16.57 17.12
CA LYS A 387 3.76 -17.79 17.43
C LYS A 387 4.67 -17.61 18.66
N ARG A 388 5.42 -16.51 18.72
CA ARG A 388 6.29 -16.19 19.86
C ARG A 388 5.54 -15.91 21.15
N LEU A 389 4.43 -15.20 21.05
CA LEU A 389 3.55 -14.98 22.19
C LEU A 389 3.06 -16.33 22.72
N GLY A 390 2.68 -17.26 21.85
CA GLY A 390 2.28 -18.61 22.24
C GLY A 390 3.41 -19.42 22.88
N GLU A 391 4.60 -19.44 22.28
CA GLU A 391 5.79 -20.11 22.83
C GLU A 391 6.19 -19.57 24.22
N SER A 392 6.07 -18.26 24.43
CA SER A 392 6.50 -17.61 25.67
C SER A 392 5.46 -17.64 26.79
N THR A 393 4.17 -17.67 26.45
CA THR A 393 3.05 -17.68 27.42
C THR A 393 2.48 -19.07 27.66
N GLY A 394 2.74 -20.03 26.77
CA GLY A 394 2.09 -21.34 26.75
C GLY A 394 0.62 -21.32 26.30
N LEU A 395 0.13 -20.18 25.79
CA LEU A 395 -1.23 -20.03 25.26
C LEU A 395 -1.28 -20.30 23.76
N GLU A 396 -2.43 -20.73 23.27
CA GLU A 396 -2.69 -20.64 21.83
C GLU A 396 -2.88 -19.17 21.44
N ALA A 397 -1.94 -18.64 20.66
CA ALA A 397 -1.96 -17.26 20.20
C ALA A 397 -2.20 -17.18 18.69
N ARG A 398 -3.10 -16.28 18.28
CA ARG A 398 -3.50 -16.12 16.87
C ARG A 398 -3.23 -14.70 16.37
N THR A 399 -3.27 -14.49 15.06
CA THR A 399 -3.24 -13.11 14.54
C THR A 399 -4.57 -12.40 14.84
N ILE A 400 -4.56 -11.07 15.00
CA ILE A 400 -5.80 -10.29 15.18
C ILE A 400 -6.78 -10.57 14.03
N HIS A 401 -6.29 -10.67 12.80
CA HIS A 401 -7.11 -10.99 11.63
C HIS A 401 -7.78 -12.36 11.72
N ARG A 402 -7.09 -13.39 12.22
CA ARG A 402 -7.69 -14.71 12.44
C ARG A 402 -8.66 -14.72 13.61
N LEU A 403 -8.35 -13.98 14.67
CA LEU A 403 -9.23 -13.86 15.82
C LEU A 403 -10.57 -13.22 15.43
N LEU A 404 -10.54 -12.18 14.58
CA LEU A 404 -11.72 -11.48 14.10
C LEU A 404 -12.43 -12.15 12.91
N ASP A 405 -11.92 -13.31 12.44
CA ASP A 405 -12.43 -14.04 11.27
C ASP A 405 -12.57 -13.13 10.03
N PHE A 406 -11.42 -12.67 9.54
CA PHE A 406 -11.30 -11.78 8.38
C PHE A 406 -11.70 -12.48 7.08
N ASN A 407 -12.59 -11.86 6.30
CA ASN A 407 -12.99 -12.31 4.97
C ASN A 407 -12.26 -11.51 3.87
N PRO A 408 -11.33 -12.13 3.10
CA PRO A 408 -10.60 -11.44 2.03
C PRO A 408 -11.48 -10.91 0.89
N GLY A 409 -12.61 -11.56 0.62
CA GLY A 409 -13.52 -11.19 -0.46
C GLY A 409 -14.20 -9.85 -0.17
N THR A 410 -14.84 -9.75 0.99
CA THR A 410 -15.53 -8.52 1.42
C THR A 410 -14.57 -7.48 2.00
N GLY A 411 -13.42 -7.91 2.52
CA GLY A 411 -12.51 -7.06 3.30
C GLY A 411 -13.05 -6.75 4.71
N GLY A 412 -14.10 -7.46 5.15
CA GLY A 412 -14.73 -7.29 6.45
C GLY A 412 -14.29 -8.34 7.48
N PHE A 413 -14.74 -8.15 8.72
CA PHE A 413 -14.56 -9.08 9.83
C PHE A 413 -15.92 -9.62 10.25
N ARG A 414 -15.97 -10.89 10.64
CA ARG A 414 -17.21 -11.51 11.15
C ARG A 414 -17.51 -11.11 12.60
N HIS A 415 -16.47 -10.85 13.39
CA HIS A 415 -16.62 -10.45 14.78
C HIS A 415 -16.64 -8.94 14.93
N ASP A 416 -17.66 -8.44 15.63
CA ASP A 416 -17.91 -7.03 15.89
C ASP A 416 -18.75 -6.86 17.16
N ARG A 417 -19.43 -5.72 17.32
CA ARG A 417 -20.25 -5.44 18.51
C ARG A 417 -21.51 -6.32 18.59
N GLU A 418 -22.07 -6.72 17.45
CA GLU A 418 -23.27 -7.55 17.36
C GLU A 418 -22.92 -9.05 17.46
N ASN A 419 -21.73 -9.43 17.01
CA ASN A 419 -21.18 -10.77 17.13
C ASN A 419 -19.82 -10.74 17.87
N PRO A 420 -19.83 -10.53 19.20
CA PRO A 420 -18.60 -10.35 19.97
C PRO A 420 -17.75 -11.62 20.03
N LEU A 421 -16.46 -11.44 20.32
CA LEU A 421 -15.52 -12.52 20.57
C LEU A 421 -15.91 -13.34 21.80
N THR A 422 -15.26 -14.47 22.01
CA THR A 422 -15.45 -15.28 23.23
C THR A 422 -14.19 -15.26 24.07
N GLY A 423 -14.25 -14.66 25.26
CA GLY A 423 -13.10 -14.55 26.17
C GLY A 423 -13.34 -13.50 27.25
N ASP A 424 -12.53 -13.54 28.31
CA ASP A 424 -12.68 -12.63 29.43
C ASP A 424 -11.55 -11.59 29.46
N LEU A 425 -10.30 -12.01 29.14
CA LEU A 425 -9.14 -11.12 29.03
C LEU A 425 -8.48 -11.31 27.67
N PHE A 426 -8.34 -10.24 26.91
CA PHE A 426 -7.68 -10.22 25.62
C PHE A 426 -6.31 -9.57 25.78
N VAL A 427 -5.25 -10.29 25.39
CA VAL A 427 -3.88 -9.77 25.36
C VAL A 427 -3.42 -9.58 23.93
N VAL A 428 -2.88 -8.40 23.64
CA VAL A 428 -2.34 -8.04 22.34
C VAL A 428 -0.88 -7.66 22.49
N ASP A 429 0.02 -8.49 21.99
CA ASP A 429 1.46 -8.20 21.96
C ASP A 429 1.87 -7.53 20.64
N GLU A 430 3.01 -6.83 20.64
CA GLU A 430 3.50 -6.03 19.51
C GLU A 430 2.48 -4.97 19.02
N PHE A 431 1.73 -4.36 19.95
CA PHE A 431 0.65 -3.42 19.63
C PHE A 431 1.13 -2.15 18.90
N SER A 432 2.43 -1.85 18.91
CA SER A 432 3.03 -0.76 18.11
C SER A 432 2.80 -0.92 16.61
N MET A 433 2.56 -2.15 16.13
CA MET A 433 2.31 -2.44 14.72
C MET A 433 0.82 -2.33 14.33
N VAL A 434 -0.09 -2.12 15.27
CA VAL A 434 -1.54 -2.09 15.04
C VAL A 434 -1.97 -0.68 14.61
N ASP A 435 -2.56 -0.57 13.42
CA ASP A 435 -3.11 0.69 12.90
C ASP A 435 -4.50 1.02 13.48
N THR A 436 -4.98 2.24 13.23
CA THR A 436 -6.26 2.73 13.75
C THR A 436 -7.44 1.85 13.34
N ARG A 437 -7.47 1.35 12.10
CA ARG A 437 -8.59 0.56 11.59
C ARG A 437 -8.66 -0.79 12.29
N LEU A 438 -7.53 -1.48 12.41
CA LEU A 438 -7.45 -2.77 13.09
C LEU A 438 -7.69 -2.65 14.60
N ALA A 439 -7.19 -1.58 15.24
CA ALA A 439 -7.44 -1.31 16.65
C ALA A 439 -8.94 -1.09 16.92
N TRP A 440 -9.61 -0.26 16.11
CA TRP A 440 -11.05 -0.04 16.19
C TRP A 440 -11.85 -1.33 16.04
N GLN A 441 -11.53 -2.15 15.05
CA GLN A 441 -12.18 -3.44 14.81
C GLN A 441 -12.02 -4.40 15.99
N LEU A 442 -10.81 -4.50 16.54
CA LEU A 442 -10.52 -5.35 17.69
C LEU A 442 -11.32 -4.92 18.92
N VAL A 443 -11.27 -3.63 19.29
CA VAL A 443 -11.93 -3.12 20.50
C VAL A 443 -13.44 -3.26 20.40
N ARG A 444 -14.00 -2.99 19.22
CA ARG A 444 -15.44 -3.13 18.95
C ARG A 444 -15.94 -4.57 19.07
N ALA A 445 -15.09 -5.56 18.81
CA ALA A 445 -15.43 -6.97 18.90
C ALA A 445 -15.30 -7.56 20.32
N LEU A 446 -14.88 -6.76 21.31
CA LEU A 446 -14.74 -7.24 22.69
C LEU A 446 -16.11 -7.43 23.36
N PRO A 447 -16.32 -8.53 24.10
CA PRO A 447 -17.51 -8.71 24.92
C PRO A 447 -17.69 -7.61 25.96
N ALA A 448 -18.95 -7.36 26.33
CA ALA A 448 -19.27 -6.50 27.45
C ALA A 448 -18.56 -6.99 28.73
N GLY A 449 -17.73 -6.12 29.31
CA GLY A 449 -16.99 -6.39 30.53
C GLY A 449 -15.73 -7.26 30.38
N ALA A 450 -15.30 -7.54 29.14
CA ALA A 450 -13.98 -8.09 28.89
C ALA A 450 -12.86 -7.09 29.25
N GLY A 451 -11.69 -7.61 29.55
CA GLY A 451 -10.47 -6.82 29.71
C GLY A 451 -9.59 -6.85 28.49
N LEU A 452 -8.78 -5.81 28.34
CA LEU A 452 -7.83 -5.61 27.25
C LEU A 452 -6.46 -5.23 27.81
N LEU A 453 -5.46 -6.08 27.55
CA LEU A 453 -4.06 -5.84 27.88
C LEU A 453 -3.26 -5.60 26.60
N LEU A 454 -2.79 -4.37 26.42
CA LEU A 454 -2.01 -3.97 25.26
C LEU A 454 -0.53 -3.95 25.64
N VAL A 455 0.30 -4.69 24.91
CA VAL A 455 1.75 -4.76 25.14
C VAL A 455 2.47 -4.32 23.88
N GLY A 456 3.43 -3.40 24.01
CA GLY A 456 4.20 -2.93 22.86
C GLY A 456 5.30 -1.94 23.22
N ASP A 457 6.23 -1.76 22.30
CA ASP A 457 7.33 -0.80 22.45
C ASP A 457 7.00 0.48 21.66
N GLY A 458 6.77 1.59 22.37
CA GLY A 458 6.43 2.88 21.76
C GLY A 458 7.57 3.51 20.95
N ASP A 459 8.80 3.02 21.13
CA ASP A 459 10.00 3.53 20.44
C ASP A 459 10.32 2.75 19.15
N GLN A 460 9.62 1.63 18.92
CA GLN A 460 9.72 0.89 17.65
C GLN A 460 9.02 1.60 16.51
N LEU A 461 9.24 1.10 15.29
CA LEU A 461 8.50 1.52 14.11
C LEU A 461 6.98 1.41 14.35
N PRO A 462 6.20 2.44 13.98
CA PRO A 462 4.75 2.39 14.07
C PRO A 462 4.14 1.43 13.03
N SER A 463 2.83 1.26 13.07
CA SER A 463 2.05 0.50 12.09
C SER A 463 2.33 0.94 10.65
N VAL A 464 2.23 0.02 9.68
CA VAL A 464 2.30 0.40 8.25
C VAL A 464 1.05 1.18 7.83
N GLY A 465 -0.12 0.77 8.34
CA GLY A 465 -1.39 1.50 8.15
C GLY A 465 -1.46 2.81 8.94
N PRO A 466 -2.52 3.60 8.74
CA PRO A 466 -2.66 4.93 9.31
C PRO A 466 -2.83 4.93 10.83
N GLY A 467 -2.34 5.99 11.47
CA GLY A 467 -2.46 6.23 12.90
C GLY A 467 -1.23 5.85 13.72
N ARG A 468 -1.24 6.24 14.99
CA ARG A 468 -0.19 5.93 15.97
C ARG A 468 -0.83 5.51 17.28
N VAL A 469 -1.71 4.50 17.23
CA VAL A 469 -2.63 4.16 18.33
C VAL A 469 -1.91 3.98 19.67
N LEU A 470 -0.87 3.14 19.73
CA LEU A 470 -0.11 2.91 20.97
C LEU A 470 0.50 4.22 21.51
N GLY A 471 1.15 4.99 20.63
CA GLY A 471 1.80 6.24 21.01
C GLY A 471 0.81 7.31 21.46
N ASP A 472 -0.33 7.42 20.78
CA ASP A 472 -1.38 8.38 21.10
C ASP A 472 -2.08 8.06 22.43
N ILE A 473 -2.31 6.77 22.71
CA ILE A 473 -2.77 6.31 24.03
C ILE A 473 -1.76 6.71 25.12
N ILE A 474 -0.48 6.42 24.89
CA ILE A 474 0.62 6.68 25.82
C ILE A 474 0.78 8.19 26.09
N ASP A 475 0.72 9.01 25.05
CA ASP A 475 0.94 10.45 25.12
C ASP A 475 -0.29 11.20 25.67
N SER A 476 -1.49 10.62 25.56
CA SER A 476 -2.71 11.23 26.12
C SER A 476 -2.68 11.40 27.63
N GLY A 477 -1.98 10.50 28.34
CA GLY A 477 -2.00 10.44 29.82
C GLY A 477 -3.38 10.15 30.43
N ARG A 478 -4.38 9.73 29.63
CA ARG A 478 -5.77 9.51 30.09
C ARG A 478 -6.09 8.07 30.41
N LEU A 479 -5.37 7.12 29.81
CA LEU A 479 -5.62 5.68 29.97
C LEU A 479 -4.56 5.06 30.90
N PRO A 480 -4.84 3.92 31.56
CA PRO A 480 -3.86 3.26 32.42
C PRO A 480 -2.66 2.75 31.63
N VAL A 481 -1.48 3.32 31.89
CA VAL A 481 -0.22 2.94 31.24
C VAL A 481 0.84 2.60 32.30
N ALA A 482 1.44 1.42 32.17
CA ALA A 482 2.62 1.02 32.91
C ALA A 482 3.85 1.09 32.01
N ARG A 483 4.78 2.00 32.32
CA ARG A 483 6.07 2.13 31.65
C ARG A 483 7.15 1.34 32.39
N LEU A 484 7.83 0.44 31.70
CA LEU A 484 8.96 -0.35 32.21
C LEU A 484 10.26 0.28 31.74
N ASP A 485 11.01 0.84 32.68
CA ASP A 485 12.25 1.62 32.47
C ASP A 485 13.50 0.90 32.99
N THR A 486 13.32 -0.05 33.89
CA THR A 486 14.42 -0.74 34.58
C THR A 486 14.97 -1.86 33.70
N VAL A 487 16.19 -1.67 33.19
CA VAL A 487 16.93 -2.71 32.47
C VAL A 487 17.57 -3.66 33.48
N PHE A 488 17.26 -4.95 33.39
CA PHE A 488 17.79 -5.94 34.33
C PHE A 488 19.30 -6.15 34.17
N ARG A 489 20.01 -6.49 35.25
CA ARG A 489 21.47 -6.59 35.28
C ARG A 489 22.07 -7.51 34.21
N GLN A 490 21.39 -8.60 33.86
CA GLN A 490 21.81 -9.50 32.78
C GLN A 490 21.71 -8.82 31.41
N ALA A 491 20.65 -8.03 31.19
CA ALA A 491 20.42 -7.24 29.97
C ALA A 491 21.31 -5.98 29.90
N ALA A 492 21.65 -5.36 31.04
CA ALA A 492 22.51 -4.18 31.10
C ALA A 492 23.96 -4.47 30.67
N ARG A 493 24.39 -5.73 30.67
CA ARG A 493 25.70 -6.16 30.14
C ARG A 493 25.72 -6.30 28.62
N SER A 494 24.55 -6.32 27.97
CA SER A 494 24.44 -6.39 26.52
C SER A 494 24.74 -5.02 25.89
N ALA A 495 25.71 -4.96 24.99
CA ALA A 495 25.99 -3.76 24.22
C ALA A 495 24.88 -3.50 23.18
N ILE A 496 24.16 -4.53 22.72
CA ILE A 496 22.95 -4.38 21.89
C ILE A 496 21.91 -3.53 22.63
N ILE A 497 21.55 -3.93 23.85
CA ILE A 497 20.52 -3.25 24.66
C ILE A 497 20.98 -1.85 25.04
N THR A 498 22.22 -1.71 25.48
CA THR A 498 22.80 -0.40 25.83
C THR A 498 22.79 0.54 24.62
N ASN A 499 23.19 0.07 23.44
CA ASN A 499 23.19 0.88 22.22
C ASN A 499 21.78 1.16 21.71
N ALA A 500 20.82 0.25 21.86
CA ALA A 500 19.42 0.51 21.55
C ALA A 500 18.88 1.69 22.39
N HIS A 501 19.11 1.70 23.70
CA HIS A 501 18.71 2.84 24.55
C HIS A 501 19.45 4.14 24.19
N ARG A 502 20.72 4.07 23.78
CA ARG A 502 21.46 5.25 23.29
C ARG A 502 20.83 5.81 22.02
N ILE A 503 20.59 4.96 21.03
CA ILE A 503 19.94 5.36 19.76
C ILE A 503 18.58 6.00 20.05
N ASN A 504 17.77 5.39 20.93
CA ASN A 504 16.47 5.94 21.31
C ASN A 504 16.56 7.34 21.97
N ARG A 505 17.62 7.58 22.75
CA ARG A 505 17.90 8.89 23.38
C ARG A 505 18.55 9.90 22.43
N GLY A 506 18.70 9.59 21.14
CA GLY A 506 19.38 10.47 20.20
C GLY A 506 20.90 10.51 20.38
N LEU A 507 21.49 9.47 21.00
CA LEU A 507 22.93 9.35 21.19
C LEU A 507 23.51 8.30 20.24
N LEU A 508 24.66 8.61 19.64
CA LEU A 508 25.39 7.66 18.80
C LEU A 508 25.69 6.36 19.56
N PRO A 509 25.58 5.19 18.91
CA PRO A 509 26.00 3.93 19.51
C PRO A 509 27.50 3.98 19.82
N ARG A 510 27.90 3.37 20.93
CA ARG A 510 29.32 3.17 21.25
C ARG A 510 29.85 2.05 20.36
N ALA A 511 30.83 2.40 19.55
CA ALA A 511 31.58 1.43 18.76
C ALA A 511 32.59 0.73 19.67
N HIS A 512 32.63 -0.60 19.61
CA HIS A 512 33.76 -1.35 20.15
C HIS A 512 34.72 -1.70 19.02
N THR A 513 35.92 -1.15 19.10
CA THR A 513 37.02 -1.41 18.18
C THR A 513 37.83 -2.61 18.68
N GLY A 514 37.22 -3.80 18.74
CA GLY A 514 37.91 -5.11 18.84
C GLY A 514 39.04 -5.30 19.87
N GLY A 515 39.22 -4.42 20.85
CA GLY A 515 40.34 -4.42 21.78
C GLY A 515 40.02 -5.25 23.02
N GLY A 516 40.86 -6.25 23.31
CA GLY A 516 40.83 -6.99 24.59
C GLY A 516 40.40 -8.46 24.53
N GLY A 517 40.27 -9.07 23.34
CA GLY A 517 40.10 -10.52 23.19
C GLY A 517 38.72 -11.09 23.59
N LYS A 518 37.84 -10.30 24.23
CA LYS A 518 36.45 -10.69 24.51
C LYS A 518 35.55 -10.33 23.33
N LEU A 519 34.75 -11.31 22.89
CA LEU A 519 33.67 -11.11 21.91
C LEU A 519 32.52 -10.35 22.57
N GLU A 520 32.21 -9.18 22.02
CA GLU A 520 30.99 -8.44 22.35
C GLU A 520 29.82 -8.82 21.44
N ASP A 521 28.62 -8.40 21.84
CA ASP A 521 27.37 -8.62 21.11
C ASP A 521 26.98 -7.45 20.17
N PHE A 522 27.76 -6.35 20.13
CA PHE A 522 27.52 -5.24 19.21
C PHE A 522 28.82 -4.68 18.60
N TYR A 523 28.85 -4.52 17.28
CA TYR A 523 29.96 -3.87 16.56
C TYR A 523 29.44 -2.77 15.63
N PHE A 524 30.20 -1.68 15.53
CA PHE A 524 30.06 -0.70 14.47
C PHE A 524 31.33 -0.75 13.59
N ILE A 525 31.16 -1.08 12.33
CA ILE A 525 32.25 -1.15 11.35
C ILE A 525 32.05 -0.02 10.35
N GLU A 526 32.97 0.93 10.35
CA GLU A 526 32.88 2.11 9.51
C GLU A 526 33.31 1.81 8.07
N ARG A 527 32.41 2.04 7.12
CA ARG A 527 32.65 1.92 5.68
C ARG A 527 31.76 2.92 4.93
N ASP A 528 32.37 3.72 4.06
CA ASP A 528 31.66 4.73 3.29
C ASP A 528 31.34 4.27 1.87
N ASP A 529 32.17 3.41 1.28
CA ASP A 529 31.94 2.90 -0.07
C ASP A 529 30.84 1.82 -0.10
N PRO A 530 29.72 2.01 -0.84
CA PRO A 530 28.60 1.07 -0.86
C PRO A 530 28.94 -0.31 -1.44
N GLU A 531 29.83 -0.39 -2.43
CA GLU A 531 30.22 -1.66 -3.06
C GLU A 531 31.09 -2.49 -2.11
N ALA A 532 32.12 -1.87 -1.53
CA ALA A 532 32.96 -2.50 -0.51
C ALA A 532 32.14 -2.90 0.72
N MET A 533 31.13 -2.12 1.09
CA MET A 533 30.20 -2.45 2.16
C MET A 533 29.38 -3.70 1.83
N ALA A 534 28.79 -3.78 0.63
CA ALA A 534 28.02 -4.94 0.19
C ALA A 534 28.91 -6.21 0.14
N ALA A 535 30.11 -6.11 -0.43
CA ALA A 535 31.08 -7.20 -0.47
C ALA A 535 31.47 -7.69 0.94
N LEU A 536 31.69 -6.75 1.87
CA LEU A 536 32.02 -7.10 3.26
C LEU A 536 30.85 -7.75 4.00
N LEU A 537 29.60 -7.32 3.77
CA LEU A 537 28.43 -8.00 4.33
C LEU A 537 28.35 -9.46 3.90
N VAL A 538 28.57 -9.70 2.61
CA VAL A 538 28.53 -11.05 2.04
C VAL A 538 29.66 -11.91 2.60
N ASP A 539 30.88 -11.40 2.69
CA ASP A 539 32.02 -12.09 3.28
C ASP A 539 31.80 -12.41 4.78
N LEU A 540 31.26 -11.46 5.54
CA LEU A 540 30.90 -11.68 6.94
C LEU A 540 29.83 -12.76 7.09
N ALA A 541 28.77 -12.70 6.27
CA ALA A 541 27.66 -13.65 6.31
C ALA A 541 28.08 -15.06 5.92
N ALA A 542 28.83 -15.20 4.82
CA ALA A 542 29.12 -16.49 4.21
C ALA A 542 30.34 -17.20 4.80
N ARG A 543 31.33 -16.44 5.32
CA ARG A 543 32.63 -17.02 5.72
C ARG A 543 33.02 -16.66 7.14
N ARG A 544 33.19 -15.38 7.46
CA ARG A 544 33.87 -14.98 8.72
C ARG A 544 33.05 -15.26 9.98
N LEU A 545 31.76 -14.92 9.98
CA LEU A 545 30.90 -15.12 11.16
C LEU A 545 30.56 -16.59 11.40
N PRO A 546 30.20 -17.39 10.37
CA PRO A 546 30.03 -18.83 10.54
C PRO A 546 31.28 -19.50 11.14
N ALA A 547 32.46 -19.21 10.60
CA ALA A 547 33.72 -19.78 11.07
C ALA A 547 34.08 -19.36 12.51
N ARG A 548 33.79 -18.12 12.90
CA ARG A 548 34.14 -17.59 14.23
C ARG A 548 33.14 -17.96 15.33
N LEU A 549 31.86 -18.08 15.00
CA LEU A 549 30.77 -18.24 15.98
C LEU A 549 30.11 -19.61 15.94
N GLY A 550 30.42 -20.46 14.95
CA GLY A 550 29.76 -21.75 14.76
C GLY A 550 28.27 -21.62 14.43
N VAL A 551 27.90 -20.55 13.72
CA VAL A 551 26.51 -20.27 13.31
C VAL A 551 26.31 -20.62 11.83
N ASP A 552 25.09 -20.93 11.45
CA ASP A 552 24.73 -21.17 10.05
C ASP A 552 24.51 -19.81 9.34
N GLY A 553 25.32 -19.53 8.31
CA GLY A 553 25.28 -18.26 7.57
C GLY A 553 23.95 -18.00 6.87
N LEU A 554 23.20 -19.05 6.52
CA LEU A 554 21.89 -18.97 5.88
C LEU A 554 20.76 -18.85 6.91
N ARG A 555 20.81 -19.63 7.98
CA ARG A 555 19.71 -19.74 8.96
C ARG A 555 19.80 -18.73 10.09
N ASP A 556 20.98 -18.51 10.66
CA ASP A 556 21.18 -17.74 11.89
C ASP A 556 21.50 -16.26 11.65
N ILE A 557 21.97 -15.92 10.44
CA ILE A 557 22.33 -14.57 10.06
C ILE A 557 21.20 -13.94 9.24
N GLN A 558 20.82 -12.72 9.61
CA GLN A 558 19.85 -11.92 8.86
C GLN A 558 20.41 -10.53 8.57
N ILE A 559 20.37 -10.15 7.29
CA ILE A 559 20.69 -8.78 6.87
C ILE A 559 19.39 -7.96 6.86
N LEU A 560 19.40 -6.83 7.55
CA LEU A 560 18.28 -5.90 7.67
C LEU A 560 18.65 -4.55 7.06
N THR A 561 18.07 -4.24 5.89
CA THR A 561 18.37 -3.00 5.17
C THR A 561 17.22 -1.98 5.28
N PRO A 562 17.49 -0.68 5.32
CA PRO A 562 16.46 0.35 5.22
C PRO A 562 15.67 0.30 3.90
N MET A 563 16.33 0.00 2.77
CA MET A 563 15.77 0.16 1.42
C MET A 563 15.69 -1.16 0.64
N LYS A 564 14.79 -1.20 -0.35
CA LYS A 564 14.69 -2.33 -1.30
C LYS A 564 15.59 -2.17 -2.52
N ARG A 565 15.80 -0.93 -2.97
CA ARG A 565 16.55 -0.55 -4.18
C ARG A 565 17.96 -0.05 -3.83
N GLY A 566 18.86 -0.08 -4.82
CA GLY A 566 20.26 0.34 -4.68
C GLY A 566 21.19 -0.82 -4.30
N LEU A 567 22.50 -0.56 -4.27
CA LEU A 567 23.55 -1.55 -3.96
C LEU A 567 23.39 -2.16 -2.56
N LEU A 568 22.95 -1.36 -1.59
CA LEU A 568 22.67 -1.82 -0.22
C LEU A 568 21.19 -2.19 -0.02
N GLY A 569 20.42 -2.27 -1.11
CA GLY A 569 19.03 -2.65 -1.10
C GLY A 569 18.85 -4.17 -1.04
N SER A 570 17.70 -4.62 -0.52
CA SER A 570 17.44 -6.04 -0.32
C SER A 570 17.54 -6.87 -1.60
N GLY A 571 17.13 -6.30 -2.76
CA GLY A 571 17.20 -7.00 -4.04
C GLY A 571 18.64 -7.35 -4.46
N HIS A 572 19.53 -6.36 -4.46
CA HIS A 572 20.93 -6.56 -4.84
C HIS A 572 21.66 -7.47 -3.84
N LEU A 573 21.48 -7.20 -2.53
CA LEU A 573 22.08 -8.02 -1.48
C LEU A 573 21.60 -9.48 -1.54
N ASN A 574 20.32 -9.74 -1.81
CA ASN A 574 19.81 -11.10 -1.99
C ASN A 574 20.53 -11.84 -3.11
N ALA A 575 20.76 -11.21 -4.25
CA ALA A 575 21.46 -11.83 -5.37
C ALA A 575 22.91 -12.18 -5.01
N MET A 576 23.64 -11.26 -4.38
CA MET A 576 25.03 -11.51 -3.94
C MET A 576 25.12 -12.60 -2.86
N LEU A 577 24.19 -12.58 -1.90
CA LEU A 577 24.15 -13.56 -0.81
C LEU A 577 23.77 -14.95 -1.32
N GLN A 578 22.83 -15.04 -2.26
CA GLN A 578 22.49 -16.31 -2.91
C GLN A 578 23.72 -16.89 -3.62
N GLN A 579 24.46 -16.08 -4.38
CA GLN A 579 25.69 -16.55 -5.04
C GLN A 579 26.75 -17.03 -4.04
N ALA A 580 26.87 -16.41 -2.87
CA ALA A 580 27.87 -16.78 -1.88
C ALA A 580 27.46 -17.95 -0.98
N LEU A 581 26.17 -18.06 -0.63
CA LEU A 581 25.64 -19.05 0.31
C LEU A 581 25.01 -20.27 -0.38
N ASN A 582 24.52 -20.09 -1.61
CA ASN A 582 23.83 -21.13 -2.38
C ASN A 582 24.18 -21.06 -3.89
N PRO A 583 25.45 -21.30 -4.28
CA PRO A 583 25.95 -21.07 -5.64
C PRO A 583 25.46 -22.08 -6.68
N THR A 584 25.08 -23.30 -6.27
CA THR A 584 24.87 -24.44 -7.18
C THR A 584 23.52 -25.11 -6.94
N GLY A 585 22.84 -25.53 -8.01
CA GLY A 585 21.64 -26.37 -7.93
C GLY A 585 20.65 -26.13 -9.07
N PRO A 586 19.61 -26.97 -9.19
CA PRO A 586 18.50 -26.74 -10.10
C PRO A 586 17.92 -25.35 -9.88
N THR A 587 17.77 -24.60 -10.97
CA THR A 587 17.39 -23.19 -10.94
C THR A 587 16.16 -22.97 -11.81
N LEU A 588 15.14 -22.34 -11.24
CA LEU A 588 13.99 -21.82 -11.99
C LEU A 588 14.09 -20.30 -12.05
N GLU A 589 14.18 -19.74 -13.25
CA GLU A 589 14.14 -18.30 -13.44
C GLU A 589 12.71 -17.82 -13.70
N ARG A 590 12.23 -16.88 -12.88
CA ARG A 590 10.89 -16.32 -13.03
C ARG A 590 10.85 -14.88 -12.52
N GLN A 591 10.27 -13.99 -13.31
CA GLN A 591 10.10 -12.56 -12.96
C GLN A 591 11.42 -11.86 -12.58
N GLY A 592 12.53 -12.26 -13.20
CA GLY A 592 13.87 -11.72 -12.90
C GLY A 592 14.46 -12.20 -11.57
N VAL A 593 13.88 -13.23 -10.95
CA VAL A 593 14.41 -13.90 -9.75
C VAL A 593 14.80 -15.34 -10.12
N SER A 594 15.99 -15.75 -9.68
CA SER A 594 16.48 -17.12 -9.76
C SER A 594 16.13 -17.86 -8.47
N TRP A 595 15.33 -18.92 -8.55
CA TRP A 595 14.93 -19.76 -7.42
C TRP A 595 15.73 -21.06 -7.43
N ARG A 596 16.40 -21.37 -6.32
CA ARG A 596 17.24 -22.57 -6.13
C ARG A 596 16.83 -23.34 -4.90
N VAL A 597 16.96 -24.66 -4.96
CA VAL A 597 16.85 -25.53 -3.78
C VAL A 597 17.80 -25.01 -2.70
N GLY A 598 17.32 -24.91 -1.46
CA GLY A 598 18.05 -24.34 -0.33
C GLY A 598 17.85 -22.83 -0.13
N ASP A 599 17.25 -22.11 -1.08
CA ASP A 599 17.08 -20.66 -0.93
C ASP A 599 16.22 -20.28 0.27
N LYS A 600 16.68 -19.25 0.99
CA LYS A 600 15.91 -18.59 2.04
C LYS A 600 14.90 -17.63 1.41
N VAL A 601 13.62 -17.86 1.63
CA VAL A 601 12.53 -17.09 1.05
C VAL A 601 11.54 -16.61 2.09
N MET A 602 10.76 -15.61 1.73
CA MET A 602 9.72 -15.02 2.57
C MET A 602 8.40 -14.90 1.84
N GLN A 603 7.33 -15.32 2.49
CA GLN A 603 5.96 -15.08 2.05
C GLN A 603 5.60 -13.61 2.22
N THR A 604 4.94 -13.00 1.24
CA THR A 604 4.64 -11.55 1.22
C THR A 604 3.17 -11.21 1.41
N VAL A 605 2.28 -12.19 1.28
CA VAL A 605 0.83 -12.05 1.43
C VAL A 605 0.33 -13.19 2.31
N ASN A 606 -0.65 -12.93 3.17
CA ASN A 606 -1.27 -14.00 3.94
C ASN A 606 -2.02 -14.95 2.99
N ASP A 607 -1.76 -16.25 3.12
CA ASP A 607 -2.46 -17.31 2.42
C ASP A 607 -3.05 -18.25 3.48
N TYR A 608 -4.35 -18.11 3.70
CA TYR A 608 -5.05 -18.81 4.77
C TYR A 608 -5.29 -20.28 4.42
N ASP A 609 -5.45 -20.60 3.14
CA ASP A 609 -5.65 -21.98 2.66
C ASP A 609 -4.37 -22.79 2.83
N LYS A 610 -3.22 -22.18 2.51
CA LYS A 610 -1.89 -22.80 2.71
C LYS A 610 -1.35 -22.63 4.13
N ASP A 611 -2.09 -21.93 5.00
CA ASP A 611 -1.72 -21.60 6.38
C ASP A 611 -0.32 -20.97 6.53
N VAL A 612 0.05 -20.09 5.58
CA VAL A 612 1.31 -19.34 5.57
C VAL A 612 1.04 -17.84 5.57
N PHE A 613 1.87 -17.08 6.28
CA PHE A 613 1.60 -15.67 6.52
C PHE A 613 2.66 -14.73 5.95
N ASN A 614 2.26 -13.50 5.68
CA ASN A 614 3.18 -12.43 5.33
C ASN A 614 4.28 -12.30 6.39
N GLY A 615 5.52 -12.38 5.93
CA GLY A 615 6.72 -12.36 6.74
C GLY A 615 7.26 -13.74 7.08
N ASP A 616 6.52 -14.83 6.94
CA ASP A 616 7.02 -16.18 7.21
C ASP A 616 8.23 -16.49 6.32
N ILE A 617 9.29 -17.04 6.93
CA ILE A 617 10.55 -17.38 6.27
C ILE A 617 10.53 -18.89 6.12
N GLY A 618 10.79 -19.32 4.90
CA GLY A 618 10.94 -20.72 4.55
C GLY A 618 12.21 -20.98 3.77
N PHE A 619 12.44 -22.25 3.47
CA PHE A 619 13.56 -22.70 2.66
C PHE A 619 13.03 -23.53 1.49
N LEU A 620 13.53 -23.29 0.29
CA LEU A 620 13.16 -24.10 -0.87
C LEU A 620 13.66 -25.53 -0.69
N GLU A 621 12.77 -26.51 -0.80
CA GLU A 621 13.10 -27.94 -0.71
C GLU A 621 13.24 -28.58 -2.09
N ALA A 622 12.40 -28.18 -3.03
CA ALA A 622 12.41 -28.71 -4.39
C ALA A 622 12.05 -27.61 -5.40
N VAL A 623 12.64 -27.74 -6.59
CA VAL A 623 12.38 -26.90 -7.76
C VAL A 623 12.10 -27.84 -8.92
N ASP A 624 10.90 -27.77 -9.48
CA ASP A 624 10.53 -28.49 -10.69
C ASP A 624 10.57 -27.52 -11.87
N THR A 625 11.59 -27.66 -12.71
CA THR A 625 11.80 -26.80 -13.88
C THR A 625 10.82 -27.09 -15.01
N ASP A 626 10.31 -28.31 -15.10
CA ASP A 626 9.42 -28.75 -16.18
C ASP A 626 7.98 -28.29 -15.91
N ALA A 627 7.52 -28.49 -14.67
CA ALA A 627 6.21 -28.00 -14.22
C ALA A 627 6.22 -26.51 -13.83
N GLY A 628 7.40 -25.93 -13.61
CA GLY A 628 7.55 -24.54 -13.15
C GLY A 628 7.00 -24.31 -11.74
N THR A 629 7.14 -25.31 -10.85
CA THR A 629 6.62 -25.29 -9.47
C THR A 629 7.76 -25.32 -8.45
N LEU A 630 7.48 -24.83 -7.23
CA LEU A 630 8.43 -24.79 -6.12
C LEU A 630 7.80 -25.41 -4.86
N ALA A 631 8.56 -26.20 -4.10
CA ALA A 631 8.19 -26.62 -2.76
C ALA A 631 9.00 -25.82 -1.72
N VAL A 632 8.30 -25.17 -0.79
CA VAL A 632 8.92 -24.34 0.25
C VAL A 632 8.55 -24.87 1.63
N ARG A 633 9.55 -25.12 2.46
CA ARG A 633 9.34 -25.50 3.86
C ARG A 633 9.30 -24.29 4.79
N PHE A 634 8.15 -24.10 5.42
CA PHE A 634 7.89 -23.14 6.48
C PHE A 634 7.80 -23.86 7.83
N GLY A 635 8.91 -23.88 8.57
CA GLY A 635 9.01 -24.64 9.81
C GLY A 635 8.98 -26.14 9.55
N GLU A 636 7.94 -26.81 10.01
CA GLU A 636 7.74 -28.27 9.82
C GLU A 636 6.87 -28.61 8.60
N ARG A 637 6.33 -27.59 7.92
CA ARG A 637 5.36 -27.77 6.83
C ARG A 637 5.99 -27.49 5.49
N SER A 638 5.74 -28.34 4.52
CA SER A 638 6.12 -28.11 3.12
C SER A 638 4.90 -27.67 2.32
N VAL A 639 5.04 -26.60 1.53
CA VAL A 639 3.95 -25.95 0.80
C VAL A 639 4.34 -25.84 -0.68
N LEU A 640 3.45 -26.29 -1.56
CA LEU A 640 3.63 -26.20 -3.01
C LEU A 640 3.18 -24.83 -3.55
N TYR A 641 4.03 -24.25 -4.40
CA TYR A 641 3.77 -23.01 -5.12
C TYR A 641 3.78 -23.27 -6.62
N GLU A 642 2.67 -22.92 -7.25
CA GLU A 642 2.53 -22.92 -8.69
C GLU A 642 3.02 -21.60 -9.28
N ALA A 643 3.23 -21.61 -10.59
CA ALA A 643 3.54 -20.49 -11.47
C ALA A 643 2.86 -19.13 -11.11
N GLN A 644 1.58 -19.17 -10.72
CA GLN A 644 0.75 -18.00 -10.40
C GLN A 644 0.97 -17.48 -8.97
N ASP A 645 1.41 -18.33 -8.05
CA ASP A 645 1.60 -17.97 -6.65
C ASP A 645 3.01 -17.44 -6.36
N LEU A 646 3.93 -17.57 -7.32
CA LEU A 646 5.33 -17.18 -7.15
C LEU A 646 5.52 -15.69 -6.86
N GLU A 647 4.61 -14.83 -7.30
CA GLU A 647 4.63 -13.40 -6.95
C GLU A 647 4.45 -13.14 -5.45
N ARG A 648 3.92 -14.12 -4.71
CA ARG A 648 3.73 -14.06 -3.26
C ARG A 648 5.02 -14.38 -2.50
N LEU A 649 6.05 -14.91 -3.16
CA LEU A 649 7.34 -15.23 -2.56
C LEU A 649 8.41 -14.21 -2.96
N VAL A 650 9.33 -13.92 -2.04
CA VAL A 650 10.55 -13.15 -2.33
C VAL A 650 11.77 -13.78 -1.66
N PRO A 651 12.98 -13.65 -2.24
CA PRO A 651 14.21 -14.01 -1.52
C PRO A 651 14.36 -13.18 -0.23
N SER A 652 14.92 -13.80 0.82
CA SER A 652 14.95 -13.19 2.15
C SER A 652 16.28 -13.34 2.90
N TYR A 653 17.39 -13.52 2.19
CA TYR A 653 18.74 -13.40 2.76
C TYR A 653 18.96 -12.00 3.38
N ALA A 654 18.50 -10.98 2.67
CA ALA A 654 18.35 -9.61 3.11
C ALA A 654 16.88 -9.19 3.04
N ILE A 655 16.37 -8.57 4.09
CA ILE A 655 15.00 -8.05 4.14
C ILE A 655 15.01 -6.60 4.62
N SER A 656 13.94 -5.87 4.30
CA SER A 656 13.77 -4.53 4.85
C SER A 656 13.53 -4.60 6.37
N ILE A 657 14.01 -3.62 7.14
CA ILE A 657 13.78 -3.56 8.60
C ILE A 657 12.27 -3.64 8.96
N HIS A 658 11.39 -3.00 8.17
CA HIS A 658 9.93 -3.09 8.35
C HIS A 658 9.42 -4.55 8.33
N LYS A 659 9.89 -5.36 7.38
CA LYS A 659 9.52 -6.78 7.26
C LYS A 659 10.09 -7.66 8.36
N SER A 660 11.00 -7.13 9.19
CA SER A 660 11.58 -7.84 10.32
C SER A 660 10.81 -7.64 11.64
N GLN A 661 9.81 -6.74 11.67
CA GLN A 661 8.99 -6.52 12.87
C GLN A 661 8.34 -7.82 13.35
N GLY A 662 8.29 -8.03 14.67
CA GLY A 662 7.86 -9.28 15.29
C GLY A 662 8.83 -10.46 15.15
N SER A 663 9.93 -10.31 14.39
CA SER A 663 11.03 -11.29 14.32
C SER A 663 12.22 -10.85 15.17
N GLU A 664 13.09 -11.79 15.50
CA GLU A 664 14.40 -11.58 16.12
C GLU A 664 15.30 -12.71 15.60
N PHE A 665 16.57 -12.42 15.38
CA PHE A 665 17.53 -13.34 14.77
C PHE A 665 18.75 -13.48 15.68
N PRO A 666 19.43 -14.63 15.67
CA PRO A 666 20.69 -14.80 16.41
C PRO A 666 21.71 -13.71 16.06
N VAL A 667 21.95 -13.50 14.77
CA VAL A 667 22.90 -12.51 14.26
C VAL A 667 22.19 -11.57 13.29
N VAL A 668 22.33 -10.27 13.51
CA VAL A 668 21.76 -9.23 12.65
C VAL A 668 22.87 -8.34 12.10
N MET A 669 22.83 -8.07 10.80
CA MET A 669 23.72 -7.11 10.15
C MET A 669 22.91 -6.02 9.46
N ILE A 670 23.30 -4.76 9.66
CA ILE A 670 22.51 -3.59 9.24
C ILE A 670 23.41 -2.64 8.43
N PRO A 671 23.26 -2.57 7.09
CA PRO A 671 23.88 -1.51 6.31
C PRO A 671 23.23 -0.15 6.57
N VAL A 672 24.02 0.85 6.94
CA VAL A 672 23.56 2.23 7.16
C VAL A 672 24.44 3.20 6.38
N HIS A 673 23.87 3.77 5.31
CA HIS A 673 24.60 4.63 4.40
C HIS A 673 23.78 5.89 4.07
N THR A 674 24.44 6.96 3.63
CA THR A 674 23.81 8.24 3.29
C THR A 674 22.84 8.13 2.11
N GLN A 675 23.03 7.14 1.24
CA GLN A 675 22.06 6.77 0.19
C GLN A 675 20.68 6.40 0.76
N HIS A 676 20.59 6.01 2.04
CA HIS A 676 19.33 5.71 2.71
C HIS A 676 18.62 6.95 3.26
N TYR A 677 19.06 8.17 2.92
CA TYR A 677 18.63 9.45 3.49
C TYR A 677 17.14 9.56 3.84
N MET A 678 16.27 9.15 2.91
CA MET A 678 14.81 9.26 3.08
C MET A 678 14.26 8.41 4.23
N LEU A 679 14.95 7.33 4.59
CA LEU A 679 14.53 6.36 5.62
C LEU A 679 15.43 6.38 6.85
N LEU A 680 16.54 7.13 6.86
CA LEU A 680 17.40 7.26 8.04
C LEU A 680 16.64 7.96 9.17
N GLN A 681 16.07 7.16 10.08
CA GLN A 681 15.25 7.59 11.20
C GLN A 681 15.61 6.80 12.44
N ARG A 682 15.39 7.42 13.61
CA ARG A 682 15.75 6.83 14.90
C ARG A 682 15.02 5.51 15.14
N ASN A 683 13.71 5.49 14.95
CA ASN A 683 12.87 4.32 15.22
C ASN A 683 13.21 3.16 14.27
N LEU A 684 13.60 3.46 13.02
CA LEU A 684 14.03 2.44 12.06
C LEU A 684 15.32 1.77 12.54
N LEU A 685 16.34 2.57 12.89
CA LEU A 685 17.62 2.06 13.36
C LEU A 685 17.47 1.30 14.69
N TYR A 686 16.73 1.89 15.63
CA TYR A 686 16.38 1.25 16.91
C TYR A 686 15.73 -0.10 16.68
N THR A 687 14.67 -0.15 15.86
CA THR A 687 13.94 -1.38 15.54
C THR A 687 14.84 -2.44 14.95
N GLY A 688 15.75 -2.06 14.03
CA GLY A 688 16.72 -2.98 13.43
C GLY A 688 17.70 -3.55 14.45
N VAL A 689 18.27 -2.70 15.33
CA VAL A 689 19.21 -3.13 16.38
C VAL A 689 18.53 -4.08 17.36
N THR A 690 17.28 -3.82 17.77
CA THR A 690 16.55 -4.70 18.69
C THR A 690 16.13 -6.04 18.10
N ARG A 691 16.39 -6.30 16.81
CA ARG A 691 16.16 -7.63 16.22
C ARG A 691 17.27 -8.64 16.51
N GLY A 692 18.46 -8.21 16.91
CA GLY A 692 19.56 -9.11 17.22
C GLY A 692 19.47 -9.68 18.64
N ARG A 693 19.67 -10.99 18.79
CA ARG A 693 19.72 -11.67 20.10
C ARG A 693 21.13 -11.91 20.61
N LYS A 694 22.06 -12.37 19.74
CA LYS A 694 23.44 -12.73 20.13
C LYS A 694 24.47 -11.75 19.60
N LEU A 695 24.24 -11.19 18.41
CA LEU A 695 25.18 -10.27 17.77
C LEU A 695 24.47 -9.29 16.83
N VAL A 696 24.83 -8.01 16.91
CA VAL A 696 24.46 -6.97 15.95
C VAL A 696 25.71 -6.34 15.35
N ILE A 697 25.78 -6.28 14.02
CA ILE A 697 26.81 -5.55 13.30
C ILE A 697 26.16 -4.41 12.53
N LEU A 698 26.48 -3.19 12.93
CA LEU A 698 26.14 -1.99 12.19
C LEU A 698 27.29 -1.69 11.23
N LEU A 699 27.05 -1.76 9.93
CA LEU A 699 28.06 -1.52 8.90
C LEU A 699 27.68 -0.27 8.12
N GLY A 700 28.50 0.77 8.13
CA GLY A 700 28.04 2.03 7.57
C GLY A 700 28.93 3.23 7.81
N SER A 701 28.50 4.37 7.29
CA SER A 701 29.18 5.65 7.55
C SER A 701 28.71 6.23 8.88
N ARG A 702 29.64 6.80 9.65
CA ARG A 702 29.30 7.46 10.92
C ARG A 702 28.30 8.60 10.72
N LYS A 703 28.42 9.31 9.59
CA LYS A 703 27.49 10.36 9.15
C LYS A 703 26.06 9.83 9.01
N ALA A 704 25.86 8.68 8.35
CA ALA A 704 24.51 8.14 8.17
C ALA A 704 23.88 7.69 9.51
N VAL A 705 24.68 7.12 10.42
CA VAL A 705 24.23 6.78 11.77
C VAL A 705 23.82 8.03 12.55
N GLN A 706 24.63 9.09 12.48
CA GLN A 706 24.32 10.38 13.11
C GLN A 706 22.99 10.95 12.61
N MET A 707 22.82 10.99 11.29
CA MET A 707 21.57 11.46 10.67
C MET A 707 20.35 10.65 11.12
N ALA A 708 20.48 9.32 11.21
CA ALA A 708 19.39 8.46 11.69
C ALA A 708 19.05 8.73 13.16
N VAL A 709 20.06 8.90 14.02
CA VAL A 709 19.89 9.09 15.47
C VAL A 709 19.31 10.47 15.81
N GLU A 710 19.77 11.52 15.12
CA GLU A 710 19.31 12.90 15.30
C GLU A 710 17.88 13.10 14.80
N ARG A 711 17.49 12.39 13.74
CA ARG A 711 16.14 12.44 13.18
C ARG A 711 15.16 11.66 14.05
N ALA A 712 14.74 12.30 15.14
CA ALA A 712 13.75 11.80 16.09
C ALA A 712 12.38 11.56 15.42
N ASP A 713 11.99 12.46 14.51
CA ASP A 713 10.72 12.37 13.81
C ASP A 713 10.76 13.33 12.60
N SER A 714 10.31 12.91 11.43
CA SER A 714 10.00 13.88 10.36
C SER A 714 8.75 13.54 9.55
N ARG A 715 7.85 12.76 10.15
CA ARG A 715 6.41 12.80 9.88
C ARG A 715 5.73 12.44 11.18
N ARG A 716 5.67 13.42 12.11
CA ARG A 716 4.78 13.31 13.26
C ARG A 716 3.41 12.98 12.67
N ARG A 717 2.97 11.74 12.84
CA ARG A 717 1.69 11.30 12.28
C ARG A 717 0.64 12.21 12.87
N VAL A 718 -0.06 12.91 11.99
CA VAL A 718 -1.15 13.78 12.40
C VAL A 718 -2.36 12.88 12.60
N THR A 719 -2.79 12.76 13.85
CA THR A 719 -3.89 11.88 14.25
C THR A 719 -5.00 12.63 14.98
N GLY A 720 -6.23 12.11 14.87
CA GLY A 720 -7.40 12.61 15.58
C GLY A 720 -7.54 12.01 16.98
N LEU A 721 -7.04 10.80 17.20
CA LEU A 721 -7.21 10.00 18.41
C LEU A 721 -6.88 10.75 19.72
N PRO A 722 -5.75 11.49 19.85
CA PRO A 722 -5.44 12.24 21.07
C PRO A 722 -6.53 13.24 21.47
N ARG A 723 -7.20 13.87 20.48
CA ARG A 723 -8.28 14.83 20.73
C ARG A 723 -9.47 14.13 21.37
N TYR A 724 -9.86 12.98 20.83
CA TYR A 724 -11.01 12.22 21.32
C TYR A 724 -10.75 11.57 22.68
N LEU A 725 -9.51 11.14 22.96
CA LEU A 725 -9.11 10.69 24.29
C LEU A 725 -9.13 11.83 25.33
N GLY A 726 -8.78 13.06 24.92
CA GLY A 726 -8.74 14.25 25.79
C GLY A 726 -10.12 14.84 26.12
N ARG A 727 -11.09 14.72 25.19
CA ARG A 727 -12.51 15.06 25.37
C ARG A 727 -13.18 14.01 26.27
N GLY A 728 -12.86 14.02 27.55
CA GLY A 728 -13.59 13.23 28.53
C GLY A 728 -15.03 13.69 28.57
N VAL A 729 -15.94 12.82 28.12
CA VAL A 729 -17.42 12.79 28.33
C VAL A 729 -18.00 14.06 28.96
N SER A 730 -18.66 14.86 28.11
CA SER A 730 -19.85 15.58 28.54
C SER A 730 -20.95 14.59 28.87
#